data_AF-A0A934D469-F1
#
_entry.id   AF-A0A934D469-F1
#
_cell.length_a   1.000
_cell.length_b   1.000
_cell.length_c   1.000
_cell.angle_alpha   90.00
_cell.angle_beta   90.00
_cell.angle_gamma   90.00
#
_symmetry.space_group_name_H-M   'P 1'
#
loop_
_entity.id
_entity.type
_entity.pdbx_description
1 polymer ?
#
loop_
_entity_poly.entity_id
_entity_poly.type
_entity_poly.pdbx_seq_one_letter_code
_entity_poly.pdbx_strand_id
1 'polypeptide(L)'
;MFEATRSSCGRAITSTLASCTLLALLAPFAPFAPVAPAAPAAPGAAANAPLASGTSPTDGGRVIVLGFDGADARTIRELMARGELPNLKRLADQGTFAPLSSVVPAESPTAWASLNTGQNPGKTGVAGFLKRSFSGKSGLPAPKGGYLEGPEPKPITELASTPIPTWPRERLALALGGAALIVGFVLAKLVLRARVVLALCVGLVLGGGGAWLGWVARGWLPTTVPVMTTPLETTPFWETAAEAGVPCVVLDAAESFDRPFTEHAKVLFGLGYPDARGEINGFTVYTTDERCFARPPESTMSETGSGGHKFKVDERDGVILAQVLGPPNWFEVDRLAQRAIALDAVLADPEAAAPLKVAARTELDRLRGSGEAGELARVQGERTTLPLRIEKANGKARVTIGDETHELVEGEWSDWYHVTFEFTPIFAVHALTRAKLLHLDQPYFELYVDTLQFDPAKPPFWQPLSQPEDFAAELAHACGPYESVGWACMTNPLKDKLLDVRSFMQDIEFTETWREKLTFDRLARDDWRVFMSCLSTPDRVQHMLYQHYDPTHPLHDPARAAETFVYFGETITFADAIPASYRHLDATVGRVLDEFVGPDDTLIVCGDHGFQSFRREVDLNNWLHAEGYLALNPLGGKGAAKSIKEPYIDWSRTKAYALGLGGIYVNLKGREGRGIVAPEEKDELLAEILAKFLTATDPATGERFGKSGHTREANYSGEFTNRLPDLALCFAGGWRIAWDATTGGLGVVETADGKFAPGPICTDNTKDWSGDHVSVDPSEVQCVFFSNRAFELPLGGVSVLHIAPTVLSLVGVAVPPEYDGAALAPRR
;
A
#
# COMPACT_ATOMS: atom_id res chain seq x y z
N MET A 1 -4.93 -65.24 -11.99
CA MET A 1 -4.58 -66.07 -13.17
C MET A 1 -4.42 -65.06 -14.32
N PHE A 2 -3.26 -64.88 -14.96
CA PHE A 2 -2.44 -65.85 -15.72
C PHE A 2 -3.26 -66.54 -16.83
N GLU A 3 -2.91 -66.49 -18.12
CA GLU A 3 -1.86 -65.69 -18.79
C GLU A 3 -2.03 -65.66 -20.34
N ALA A 4 -1.21 -64.85 -21.02
CA ALA A 4 -0.46 -65.05 -22.30
C ALA A 4 -0.86 -66.19 -23.32
N THR A 5 -0.47 -66.19 -24.62
CA THR A 5 0.54 -65.41 -25.41
C THR A 5 0.30 -65.55 -26.94
N ARG A 6 0.90 -64.63 -27.74
CA ARG A 6 1.55 -64.82 -29.08
C ARG A 6 2.16 -63.45 -29.48
N SER A 7 3.43 -63.25 -29.87
CA SER A 7 4.31 -63.87 -30.90
C SER A 7 3.76 -63.70 -32.33
N SER A 8 4.54 -63.42 -33.40
CA SER A 8 5.98 -63.13 -33.63
C SER A 8 6.13 -62.75 -35.14
N CYS A 9 7.15 -62.08 -35.70
CA CYS A 9 8.56 -62.48 -35.93
C CYS A 9 9.19 -61.45 -36.93
N GLY A 10 10.40 -60.89 -36.76
CA GLY A 10 11.67 -61.25 -37.47
C GLY A 10 11.83 -60.65 -38.91
N ARG A 11 13.00 -60.41 -39.52
CA ARG A 11 14.47 -60.52 -39.26
C ARG A 11 15.20 -59.60 -40.31
N ALA A 12 16.46 -59.13 -40.25
CA ALA A 12 17.50 -58.92 -39.21
C ALA A 12 18.28 -57.60 -39.53
N ILE A 13 19.62 -57.36 -39.61
CA ILE A 13 20.88 -58.11 -39.87
C ILE A 13 22.10 -57.35 -39.21
N THR A 14 23.32 -57.92 -39.27
CA THR A 14 24.68 -57.44 -38.83
C THR A 14 25.06 -55.98 -39.22
N SER A 15 25.60 -55.11 -38.34
CA SER A 15 26.92 -55.05 -37.63
C SER A 15 28.10 -54.52 -38.50
N THR A 16 29.17 -53.84 -38.01
CA THR A 16 29.73 -53.62 -36.65
C THR A 16 30.68 -52.40 -36.60
N LEU A 17 30.84 -51.69 -35.44
CA LEU A 17 31.98 -50.81 -35.03
C LEU A 17 32.33 -49.56 -35.92
N ALA A 18 32.75 -48.37 -35.42
CA ALA A 18 33.05 -47.87 -34.07
C ALA A 18 33.03 -46.30 -33.99
N SER A 19 33.01 -45.78 -32.74
CA SER A 19 33.57 -44.50 -32.26
C SER A 19 33.01 -43.11 -32.69
N CYS A 20 32.59 -42.38 -31.65
CA CYS A 20 32.79 -40.93 -31.39
C CYS A 20 31.95 -39.83 -32.07
N THR A 21 31.35 -39.00 -31.19
CA THR A 21 30.92 -37.59 -31.34
C THR A 21 29.55 -37.29 -31.98
N LEU A 22 28.95 -36.18 -31.51
CA LEU A 22 27.73 -35.50 -31.99
C LEU A 22 26.40 -36.29 -31.95
N LEU A 23 25.63 -36.11 -30.87
CA LEU A 23 24.16 -36.06 -30.89
C LEU A 23 23.58 -35.54 -29.55
N ALA A 24 23.42 -34.23 -29.41
CA ALA A 24 22.82 -33.58 -28.25
C ALA A 24 22.14 -32.23 -28.61
N LEU A 25 21.41 -32.19 -29.74
CA LEU A 25 20.66 -31.00 -30.20
C LEU A 25 19.38 -31.42 -30.94
N LEU A 26 18.35 -31.86 -30.21
CA LEU A 26 16.96 -31.90 -30.71
C LEU A 26 15.90 -32.17 -29.61
N ALA A 27 15.48 -31.11 -28.91
CA ALA A 27 14.25 -31.10 -28.10
C ALA A 27 13.81 -29.64 -27.86
N PRO A 28 12.67 -29.17 -28.39
CA PRO A 28 12.16 -27.82 -28.14
C PRO A 28 11.24 -27.74 -26.91
N PHE A 29 11.20 -26.57 -26.28
CA PHE A 29 10.15 -26.05 -25.38
C PHE A 29 9.60 -26.98 -24.28
N ALA A 30 10.14 -26.80 -23.07
CA ALA A 30 9.40 -26.83 -21.81
C ALA A 30 9.61 -25.47 -21.12
N PRO A 31 8.70 -25.00 -20.22
CA PRO A 31 8.89 -23.74 -19.52
C PRO A 31 10.10 -23.80 -18.58
N PHE A 32 10.83 -22.68 -18.47
CA PHE A 32 11.97 -22.58 -17.56
C PHE A 32 11.50 -22.20 -16.15
N ALA A 33 11.78 -23.08 -15.18
CA ALA A 33 11.80 -22.71 -13.77
C ALA A 33 13.06 -21.85 -13.46
N PRO A 34 13.03 -20.98 -12.44
CA PRO A 34 14.20 -20.21 -12.03
C PRO A 34 15.33 -21.12 -11.51
N VAL A 35 16.58 -20.73 -11.75
CA VAL A 35 17.78 -21.47 -11.33
C VAL A 35 18.43 -20.76 -10.17
N ALA A 36 18.30 -21.34 -8.97
CA ALA A 36 18.99 -20.88 -7.77
C ALA A 36 20.53 -21.04 -7.88
N PRO A 37 21.33 -20.19 -7.19
CA PRO A 37 22.78 -20.35 -7.12
C PRO A 37 23.19 -21.64 -6.37
N ALA A 38 24.32 -22.23 -6.76
CA ALA A 38 24.66 -23.60 -6.37
C ALA A 38 25.28 -23.73 -4.97
N ALA A 39 24.68 -24.61 -4.15
CA ALA A 39 25.30 -25.18 -2.95
C ALA A 39 26.22 -26.38 -3.29
N PRO A 40 27.22 -26.72 -2.45
CA PRO A 40 28.15 -27.83 -2.72
C PRO A 40 27.50 -29.22 -2.58
N ALA A 41 28.03 -30.18 -3.34
CA ALA A 41 27.38 -31.48 -3.55
C ALA A 41 27.51 -32.49 -2.38
N ALA A 42 26.43 -33.24 -2.14
CA ALA A 42 26.39 -34.43 -1.28
C ALA A 42 26.37 -35.74 -2.11
N PRO A 43 26.92 -36.86 -1.60
CA PRO A 43 26.93 -38.15 -2.31
C PRO A 43 25.82 -39.12 -1.84
N GLY A 44 25.25 -39.87 -2.79
CA GLY A 44 24.50 -41.11 -2.54
C GLY A 44 22.98 -41.01 -2.67
N ALA A 45 22.43 -41.58 -3.75
CA ALA A 45 20.98 -41.63 -4.00
C ALA A 45 20.36 -42.98 -3.58
N ALA A 46 19.12 -42.93 -3.09
CA ALA A 46 18.23 -44.09 -2.93
C ALA A 46 16.82 -43.72 -3.42
N ALA A 47 16.05 -44.71 -3.89
CA ALA A 47 14.90 -44.50 -4.77
C ALA A 47 13.60 -44.04 -4.08
N ASN A 48 12.69 -43.47 -4.89
CA ASN A 48 11.38 -42.97 -4.52
C ASN A 48 10.53 -43.95 -3.69
N ALA A 49 9.90 -43.40 -2.65
CA ALA A 49 8.68 -43.91 -2.02
C ALA A 49 7.66 -42.75 -1.95
N PRO A 50 6.34 -43.00 -1.85
CA PRO A 50 5.36 -41.92 -1.75
C PRO A 50 5.58 -41.11 -0.46
N LEU A 51 5.38 -39.79 -0.54
CA LEU A 51 5.35 -38.92 0.64
C LEU A 51 4.21 -39.35 1.55
N ALA A 52 4.55 -39.95 2.69
CA ALA A 52 3.61 -40.17 3.78
C ALA A 52 3.26 -38.83 4.43
N SER A 53 2.02 -38.69 4.91
CA SER A 53 1.53 -37.52 5.63
C SER A 53 2.41 -37.21 6.84
N GLY A 54 3.16 -36.11 6.78
CA GLY A 54 4.12 -35.69 7.81
C GLY A 54 3.48 -35.04 9.04
N THR A 55 2.49 -35.70 9.66
CA THR A 55 1.81 -35.18 10.86
C THR A 55 2.72 -35.25 12.10
N SER A 56 3.54 -34.22 12.31
CA SER A 56 3.39 -33.32 13.48
C SER A 56 4.55 -32.32 13.56
N PRO A 57 4.27 -31.01 13.60
CA PRO A 57 5.13 -30.01 14.22
C PRO A 57 5.24 -30.18 15.75
N THR A 58 5.88 -29.20 16.37
CA THR A 58 6.15 -29.00 17.81
C THR A 58 4.94 -29.13 18.74
N ASP A 59 5.25 -29.34 20.03
CA ASP A 59 4.42 -29.74 21.19
C ASP A 59 3.30 -28.72 21.59
N GLY A 60 2.41 -28.40 20.65
CA GLY A 60 1.29 -27.46 20.77
C GLY A 60 0.47 -27.40 19.46
N GLY A 61 -0.58 -26.56 19.41
CA GLY A 61 -1.37 -26.32 18.20
C GLY A 61 -0.99 -25.05 17.43
N ARG A 62 -1.79 -24.72 16.41
CA ARG A 62 -1.61 -23.59 15.49
C ARG A 62 -1.98 -22.25 16.14
N VAL A 63 -1.54 -21.15 15.55
CA VAL A 63 -1.93 -19.79 15.95
C VAL A 63 -2.60 -19.09 14.76
N ILE A 64 -3.79 -18.56 14.99
CA ILE A 64 -4.55 -17.72 14.04
C ILE A 64 -4.63 -16.32 14.63
N VAL A 65 -4.25 -15.31 13.87
CA VAL A 65 -4.36 -13.89 14.22
C VAL A 65 -5.31 -13.21 13.24
N LEU A 66 -6.42 -12.67 13.74
CA LEU A 66 -7.29 -11.78 12.96
C LEU A 66 -7.05 -10.35 13.43
N GLY A 67 -6.55 -9.51 12.52
CA GLY A 67 -6.31 -8.09 12.74
C GLY A 67 -7.50 -7.26 12.26
N PHE A 68 -8.10 -6.44 13.11
CA PHE A 68 -9.18 -5.52 12.76
C PHE A 68 -8.71 -4.06 12.85
N ASP A 69 -8.54 -3.41 11.69
CA ASP A 69 -8.15 -1.99 11.57
C ASP A 69 -9.21 -1.10 12.24
N GLY A 70 -8.82 -0.28 13.22
CA GLY A 70 -9.73 0.68 13.87
C GLY A 70 -10.84 0.12 14.78
N ALA A 71 -10.77 -1.15 15.23
CA ALA A 71 -11.84 -1.77 16.03
C ALA A 71 -11.91 -1.28 17.50
N ASP A 72 -12.87 -0.40 17.84
CA ASP A 72 -12.98 0.21 19.16
C ASP A 72 -13.52 -0.73 20.26
N ALA A 73 -12.79 -0.83 21.36
CA ALA A 73 -13.14 -1.71 22.49
C ALA A 73 -14.35 -1.26 23.32
N ARG A 74 -14.80 0.00 23.20
CA ARG A 74 -16.03 0.50 23.85
C ARG A 74 -17.23 0.14 22.99
N THR A 75 -17.17 0.42 21.69
CA THR A 75 -18.20 0.02 20.71
C THR A 75 -18.44 -1.49 20.75
N ILE A 76 -17.39 -2.31 20.69
CA ILE A 76 -17.51 -3.77 20.79
C ILE A 76 -18.09 -4.20 22.15
N ARG A 77 -17.70 -3.56 23.26
CA ARG A 77 -18.27 -3.86 24.60
C ARG A 77 -19.76 -3.52 24.68
N GLU A 78 -20.19 -2.40 24.09
CA GLU A 78 -21.60 -2.02 24.06
C GLU A 78 -22.44 -2.97 23.20
N LEU A 79 -21.98 -3.29 21.98
CA LEU A 79 -22.70 -4.19 21.08
C LEU A 79 -22.75 -5.63 21.64
N MET A 80 -21.68 -6.12 22.29
CA MET A 80 -21.73 -7.36 23.09
C MET A 80 -22.75 -7.30 24.23
N ALA A 81 -22.89 -6.16 24.93
CA ALA A 81 -23.85 -6.00 26.02
C ALA A 81 -25.31 -5.88 25.52
N ARG A 82 -25.52 -5.42 24.29
CA ARG A 82 -26.82 -5.43 23.59
C ARG A 82 -27.17 -6.82 23.03
N GLY A 83 -26.20 -7.72 22.94
CA GLY A 83 -26.35 -9.06 22.36
C GLY A 83 -26.14 -9.12 20.84
N GLU A 84 -25.62 -8.06 20.23
CA GLU A 84 -25.41 -7.95 18.77
C GLU A 84 -24.14 -8.68 18.28
N LEU A 85 -23.17 -8.94 19.17
CA LEU A 85 -21.89 -9.61 18.86
C LEU A 85 -21.76 -10.95 19.62
N PRO A 86 -22.53 -11.99 19.26
CA PRO A 86 -22.58 -13.26 20.00
C PRO A 86 -21.27 -14.07 19.96
N ASN A 87 -20.47 -13.98 18.89
CA ASN A 87 -19.24 -14.78 18.77
C ASN A 87 -18.04 -14.16 19.49
N LEU A 88 -17.89 -12.83 19.43
CA LEU A 88 -16.93 -12.09 20.26
C LEU A 88 -17.31 -12.20 21.75
N LYS A 89 -18.61 -12.20 22.08
CA LYS A 89 -19.10 -12.49 23.43
C LYS A 89 -18.72 -13.90 23.88
N ARG A 90 -18.93 -14.91 23.03
CA ARG A 90 -18.50 -16.31 23.26
C ARG A 90 -16.99 -16.40 23.45
N LEU A 91 -16.20 -15.71 22.62
CA LEU A 91 -14.74 -15.70 22.69
C LEU A 91 -14.23 -15.10 24.01
N ALA A 92 -14.80 -13.97 24.44
CA ALA A 92 -14.51 -13.34 25.72
C ALA A 92 -14.88 -14.24 26.92
N ASP A 93 -16.01 -14.95 26.86
CA ASP A 93 -16.47 -15.84 27.92
C ASP A 93 -15.63 -17.13 28.02
N GLN A 94 -15.03 -17.59 26.92
CA GLN A 94 -14.23 -18.81 26.85
C GLN A 94 -12.76 -18.60 27.26
N GLY A 95 -12.16 -17.46 26.91
CA GLY A 95 -10.73 -17.23 27.11
C GLY A 95 -10.40 -15.86 27.71
N THR A 96 -10.14 -14.88 26.86
CA THR A 96 -9.72 -13.52 27.26
C THR A 96 -10.43 -12.47 26.43
N PHE A 97 -10.81 -11.36 27.06
CA PHE A 97 -11.04 -10.07 26.41
C PHE A 97 -10.36 -8.95 27.23
N ALA A 98 -9.65 -8.05 26.56
CA ALA A 98 -9.06 -6.85 27.14
C ALA A 98 -9.05 -5.70 26.12
N PRO A 99 -9.19 -4.44 26.56
CA PRO A 99 -8.74 -3.29 25.77
C PRO A 99 -7.22 -3.37 25.54
N LEU A 100 -6.80 -3.00 24.34
CA LEU A 100 -5.43 -2.99 23.86
C LEU A 100 -5.05 -1.56 23.48
N SER A 101 -3.98 -1.04 24.07
CA SER A 101 -3.47 0.30 23.80
C SER A 101 -2.57 0.33 22.56
N SER A 102 -2.86 1.25 21.65
CA SER A 102 -2.01 1.54 20.48
C SER A 102 -0.69 2.22 20.88
N VAL A 103 0.09 2.58 19.87
CA VAL A 103 1.16 3.58 19.95
C VAL A 103 0.59 5.00 20.05
N VAL A 104 1.46 6.00 20.18
CA VAL A 104 1.10 7.42 20.39
C VAL A 104 1.87 8.34 19.41
N PRO A 105 1.21 9.07 18.49
CA PRO A 105 -0.22 8.97 18.16
C PRO A 105 -0.59 7.58 17.62
N ALA A 106 -1.87 7.21 17.72
CA ALA A 106 -2.40 5.90 17.31
C ALA A 106 -2.59 5.80 15.78
N GLU A 107 -1.52 6.04 15.02
CA GLU A 107 -1.52 6.01 13.54
C GLU A 107 -1.30 4.59 13.01
N SER A 108 -2.18 4.13 12.12
CA SER A 108 -2.26 2.75 11.63
C SER A 108 -0.92 2.17 11.10
N PRO A 109 -0.16 2.80 10.18
CA PRO A 109 1.10 2.23 9.70
C PRO A 109 2.13 2.07 10.84
N THR A 110 2.16 3.00 11.78
CA THR A 110 3.04 2.96 12.96
C THR A 110 2.59 1.87 13.95
N ALA A 111 1.28 1.72 14.14
CA ALA A 111 0.68 0.74 15.04
C ALA A 111 0.83 -0.69 14.49
N TRP A 112 0.54 -0.92 13.20
CA TRP A 112 0.78 -2.20 12.52
C TRP A 112 2.26 -2.57 12.46
N ALA A 113 3.17 -1.64 12.16
CA ALA A 113 4.61 -1.89 12.23
C ALA A 113 5.04 -2.35 13.64
N SER A 114 4.49 -1.72 14.69
CA SER A 114 4.79 -2.07 16.09
C SER A 114 4.16 -3.40 16.52
N LEU A 115 2.96 -3.72 16.01
CA LEU A 115 2.25 -4.99 16.22
C LEU A 115 3.01 -6.15 15.55
N ASN A 116 3.46 -5.95 14.32
CA ASN A 116 4.16 -6.95 13.51
C ASN A 116 5.58 -7.24 14.02
N THR A 117 6.26 -6.27 14.63
CA THR A 117 7.69 -6.41 15.01
C THR A 117 7.94 -6.45 16.52
N GLY A 118 6.91 -6.24 17.35
CA GLY A 118 7.03 -6.18 18.82
C GLY A 118 7.86 -5.00 19.34
N GLN A 119 8.22 -4.06 18.47
CA GLN A 119 9.16 -2.97 18.73
C GLN A 119 8.50 -1.60 18.59
N ASN A 120 8.97 -0.64 19.39
CA ASN A 120 8.40 0.70 19.42
C ASN A 120 8.80 1.55 18.18
N PRO A 121 8.04 2.60 17.83
CA PRO A 121 8.28 3.50 16.69
C PRO A 121 9.68 4.12 16.61
N GLY A 122 10.40 4.25 17.74
CA GLY A 122 11.81 4.68 17.74
C GLY A 122 12.77 3.69 17.09
N LYS A 123 12.38 2.40 16.97
CA LYS A 123 13.14 1.31 16.35
C LYS A 123 12.61 0.91 14.97
N THR A 124 11.30 0.97 14.74
CA THR A 124 10.71 0.44 13.48
C THR A 124 11.08 1.24 12.24
N GLY A 125 11.31 2.55 12.39
CA GLY A 125 11.61 3.46 11.27
C GLY A 125 10.37 4.07 10.60
N VAL A 126 9.22 3.39 10.70
CA VAL A 126 7.90 3.91 10.32
C VAL A 126 7.48 4.98 11.32
N ALA A 127 7.26 6.20 10.83
CA ALA A 127 7.12 7.39 11.68
C ALA A 127 5.70 7.98 11.73
N GLY A 128 4.73 7.37 11.05
CA GLY A 128 3.37 7.88 10.88
C GLY A 128 3.00 8.08 9.41
N PHE A 129 1.81 8.62 9.15
CA PHE A 129 1.40 9.04 7.81
C PHE A 129 2.30 10.18 7.28
N LEU A 130 2.75 11.06 8.17
CA LEU A 130 3.65 12.19 7.88
C LEU A 130 4.86 12.21 8.80
N LYS A 131 6.07 12.33 8.21
CA LYS A 131 7.31 12.64 8.93
C LYS A 131 7.88 14.01 8.53
N ARG A 132 8.67 14.58 9.42
CA ARG A 132 9.40 15.84 9.17
C ARG A 132 10.64 15.57 8.31
N SER A 133 10.74 16.25 7.17
CA SER A 133 11.91 16.32 6.30
C SER A 133 12.60 17.69 6.39
N PHE A 134 13.88 17.76 6.04
CA PHE A 134 14.66 19.01 5.88
C PHE A 134 15.19 19.18 4.43
N SER A 135 14.52 18.56 3.46
CA SER A 135 14.92 18.49 2.05
C SER A 135 14.81 19.83 1.30
N GLY A 136 15.73 20.76 1.55
CA GLY A 136 15.81 22.05 0.86
C GLY A 136 17.01 22.91 1.25
N LYS A 137 17.37 23.88 0.40
CA LYS A 137 18.54 24.75 0.61
C LYS A 137 18.45 25.67 1.84
N SER A 138 17.26 25.83 2.43
CA SER A 138 17.03 26.64 3.64
C SER A 138 17.18 25.85 4.95
N GLY A 139 17.26 24.51 4.91
CA GLY A 139 17.34 23.66 6.10
C GLY A 139 16.10 23.73 7.00
N LEU A 140 14.97 24.21 6.49
CA LEU A 140 13.71 24.32 7.22
C LEU A 140 12.88 23.03 7.11
N PRO A 141 12.02 22.75 8.11
CA PRO A 141 11.15 21.57 8.07
C PRO A 141 10.13 21.64 6.93
N ALA A 142 9.76 20.47 6.43
CA ALA A 142 8.65 20.25 5.51
C ALA A 142 8.02 18.87 5.79
N PRO A 143 6.73 18.64 5.47
CA PRO A 143 6.14 17.31 5.51
C PRO A 143 6.72 16.40 4.39
N LYS A 144 6.87 15.10 4.68
CA LYS A 144 7.06 13.99 3.73
C LYS A 144 6.20 12.81 4.21
N GLY A 145 5.76 11.92 3.32
CA GLY A 145 5.16 10.63 3.70
C GLY A 145 6.06 9.88 4.71
N GLY A 146 5.46 9.37 5.79
CA GLY A 146 6.19 8.73 6.90
C GLY A 146 6.29 7.21 6.84
N TYR A 147 5.51 6.58 5.96
CA TYR A 147 5.29 5.13 5.80
C TYR A 147 5.58 4.62 4.38
N LEU A 148 5.99 5.50 3.46
CA LEU A 148 6.30 5.16 2.08
C LEU A 148 7.54 5.93 1.61
N GLU A 149 8.43 5.24 0.90
CA GLU A 149 9.63 5.78 0.27
C GLU A 149 9.63 5.44 -1.24
N GLY A 150 10.22 6.32 -2.06
CA GLY A 150 10.20 6.21 -3.53
C GLY A 150 9.08 7.01 -4.21
N PRO A 151 8.78 6.71 -5.50
CA PRO A 151 9.41 5.67 -6.30
C PRO A 151 10.85 6.04 -6.69
N GLU A 152 11.81 5.16 -6.40
CA GLU A 152 13.22 5.35 -6.76
C GLU A 152 13.61 4.48 -7.97
N PRO A 153 14.37 4.99 -8.97
CA PRO A 153 14.83 4.19 -10.11
C PRO A 153 15.93 3.21 -9.68
N LYS A 154 15.60 1.92 -9.52
CA LYS A 154 16.56 0.85 -9.21
C LYS A 154 17.04 0.15 -10.48
N PRO A 155 18.34 -0.16 -10.65
CA PRO A 155 18.85 -0.92 -11.80
C PRO A 155 18.28 -2.35 -11.86
N ILE A 156 17.85 -2.82 -13.03
CA ILE A 156 17.33 -4.20 -13.19
C ILE A 156 18.37 -5.30 -12.94
N THR A 157 19.64 -4.93 -12.83
CA THR A 157 20.76 -5.80 -12.45
C THR A 157 20.90 -6.03 -10.96
N GLU A 158 20.20 -5.25 -10.12
CA GLU A 158 20.26 -5.31 -8.65
C GLU A 158 19.02 -6.00 -8.05
N LEU A 159 17.96 -6.17 -8.84
CA LEU A 159 16.76 -6.93 -8.45
C LEU A 159 17.04 -8.44 -8.52
N ALA A 160 16.85 -9.13 -7.39
CA ALA A 160 17.20 -10.54 -7.21
C ALA A 160 16.44 -11.51 -8.14
N SER A 161 15.22 -11.16 -8.54
CA SER A 161 14.28 -12.01 -9.26
C SER A 161 14.18 -11.75 -10.77
N THR A 162 14.90 -10.77 -11.32
CA THR A 162 14.73 -10.31 -12.73
C THR A 162 14.68 -11.49 -13.72
N PRO A 163 13.52 -11.79 -14.33
CA PRO A 163 13.34 -12.95 -15.22
C PRO A 163 13.89 -12.71 -16.63
N ILE A 164 14.46 -11.52 -16.87
CA ILE A 164 14.86 -11.02 -18.19
C ILE A 164 16.39 -10.98 -18.27
N PRO A 165 17.05 -11.55 -19.31
CA PRO A 165 18.50 -11.49 -19.46
C PRO A 165 19.02 -10.05 -19.52
N THR A 166 19.64 -9.57 -18.44
CA THR A 166 20.20 -8.22 -18.26
C THR A 166 21.43 -7.93 -19.13
N TRP A 167 21.75 -8.82 -20.08
CA TRP A 167 22.97 -8.83 -20.87
C TRP A 167 23.14 -7.60 -21.80
N PRO A 168 24.38 -7.21 -22.13
CA PRO A 168 24.68 -6.26 -23.20
C PRO A 168 24.09 -6.69 -24.55
N ARG A 169 23.83 -5.72 -25.43
CA ARG A 169 23.15 -5.92 -26.73
C ARG A 169 23.86 -6.95 -27.60
N GLU A 170 25.18 -6.95 -27.56
CA GLU A 170 26.09 -7.84 -28.27
C GLU A 170 25.88 -9.30 -27.82
N ARG A 171 25.74 -9.53 -26.51
CA ARG A 171 25.53 -10.86 -25.95
C ARG A 171 24.13 -11.38 -26.22
N LEU A 172 23.09 -10.56 -26.10
CA LEU A 172 21.72 -10.99 -26.42
C LEU A 172 21.55 -11.28 -27.92
N ALA A 173 22.16 -10.45 -28.78
CA ALA A 173 22.24 -10.70 -30.23
C ALA A 173 22.95 -12.03 -30.55
N LEU A 174 24.14 -12.27 -29.98
CA LEU A 174 24.87 -13.52 -30.20
C LEU A 174 24.10 -14.75 -29.68
N ALA A 175 23.40 -14.64 -28.55
CA ALA A 175 22.61 -15.72 -27.98
C ALA A 175 21.38 -16.06 -28.84
N LEU A 176 20.52 -15.08 -29.16
CA LEU A 176 19.33 -15.31 -29.97
C LEU A 176 19.68 -15.68 -31.42
N GLY A 177 20.74 -15.10 -31.98
CA GLY A 177 21.27 -15.48 -33.29
C GLY A 177 21.83 -16.92 -33.32
N GLY A 178 22.58 -17.32 -32.29
CA GLY A 178 23.05 -18.70 -32.15
C GLY A 178 21.91 -19.71 -32.02
N ALA A 179 20.92 -19.41 -31.17
CA ALA A 179 19.74 -20.25 -30.99
C ALA A 179 18.91 -20.38 -32.28
N ALA A 180 18.59 -19.26 -32.94
CA ALA A 180 17.83 -19.25 -34.19
C ALA A 180 18.58 -19.93 -35.34
N LEU A 181 19.92 -19.85 -35.38
CA LEU A 181 20.75 -20.58 -36.33
C LEU A 181 20.65 -22.09 -36.12
N ILE A 182 20.79 -22.55 -34.87
CA ILE A 182 20.71 -23.97 -34.51
C ILE A 182 19.31 -24.52 -34.83
N VAL A 183 18.26 -23.86 -34.35
CA VAL A 183 16.86 -24.27 -34.59
C VAL A 183 16.54 -24.24 -36.09
N GLY A 184 16.92 -23.20 -36.81
CA GLY A 184 16.73 -23.07 -38.26
C GLY A 184 17.44 -24.16 -39.06
N PHE A 185 18.71 -24.43 -38.74
CA PHE A 185 19.47 -25.53 -39.35
C PHE A 185 18.83 -26.89 -39.04
N VAL A 186 18.46 -27.15 -37.79
CA VAL A 186 17.84 -28.41 -37.35
C VAL A 186 16.51 -28.66 -38.04
N LEU A 187 15.59 -27.68 -38.05
CA LEU A 187 14.31 -27.77 -38.73
C LEU A 187 14.50 -28.02 -40.23
N ALA A 188 15.35 -27.23 -40.90
CA ALA A 188 15.62 -27.41 -42.32
C ALA A 188 16.26 -28.77 -42.62
N LYS A 189 17.27 -29.20 -41.85
CA LYS A 189 18.05 -30.40 -42.11
C LYS A 189 17.30 -31.70 -41.79
N LEU A 190 16.56 -31.74 -40.69
CA LEU A 190 16.03 -32.97 -40.10
C LEU A 190 14.52 -33.12 -40.26
N VAL A 191 13.76 -32.03 -40.11
CA VAL A 191 12.29 -32.03 -40.33
C VAL A 191 11.98 -31.88 -41.82
N LEU A 192 12.45 -30.80 -42.46
CA LEU A 192 12.23 -30.52 -43.89
C LEU A 192 13.19 -31.29 -44.82
N ARG A 193 14.09 -32.11 -44.26
CA ARG A 193 15.06 -32.98 -44.97
C ARG A 193 15.93 -32.29 -46.03
N ALA A 194 16.15 -30.98 -45.90
CA ALA A 194 16.92 -30.19 -46.86
C ALA A 194 18.37 -30.69 -47.02
N ARG A 195 18.98 -30.40 -48.17
CA ARG A 195 20.42 -30.57 -48.40
C ARG A 195 21.19 -29.73 -47.39
N VAL A 196 22.34 -30.22 -46.92
CA VAL A 196 23.14 -29.56 -45.84
C VAL A 196 23.41 -28.09 -46.14
N VAL A 197 23.78 -27.75 -47.38
CA VAL A 197 24.02 -26.36 -47.81
C VAL A 197 22.76 -25.49 -47.65
N LEU A 198 21.59 -25.97 -48.08
CA LEU A 198 20.33 -25.23 -47.95
C LEU A 198 19.92 -25.08 -46.47
N ALA A 199 20.14 -26.12 -45.65
CA ALA A 199 19.90 -26.03 -44.21
C ALA A 199 20.85 -25.04 -43.51
N LEU A 200 22.13 -24.96 -43.94
CA LEU A 200 23.07 -23.95 -43.47
C LEU A 200 22.65 -22.54 -43.91
N CYS A 201 22.16 -22.35 -45.15
CA CYS A 201 21.62 -21.07 -45.60
C CYS A 201 20.39 -20.63 -44.77
N VAL A 202 19.45 -21.55 -44.52
CA VAL A 202 18.27 -21.27 -43.68
C VAL A 202 18.67 -20.96 -42.24
N GLY A 203 19.60 -21.72 -41.66
CA GLY A 203 20.18 -21.44 -40.34
C GLY A 203 20.89 -20.09 -40.28
N LEU A 204 21.72 -19.74 -41.26
CA LEU A 204 22.42 -18.45 -41.30
C LEU A 204 21.46 -17.26 -41.46
N VAL A 205 20.41 -17.38 -42.27
CA VAL A 205 19.38 -16.34 -42.42
C VAL A 205 18.58 -16.17 -41.12
N LEU A 206 18.11 -17.26 -40.51
CA LEU A 206 17.39 -17.21 -39.24
C LEU A 206 18.29 -16.76 -38.07
N GLY A 207 19.57 -17.12 -38.09
CA GLY A 207 20.56 -16.63 -37.13
C GLY A 207 20.87 -15.15 -37.27
N GLY A 208 20.98 -14.63 -38.50
CA GLY A 208 21.08 -13.19 -38.75
C GLY A 208 19.84 -12.44 -38.26
N GLY A 209 18.64 -12.99 -38.52
CA GLY A 209 17.37 -12.46 -38.00
C GLY A 209 17.29 -12.48 -36.48
N GLY A 210 17.69 -13.59 -35.84
CA GLY A 210 17.75 -13.72 -34.38
C GLY A 210 18.76 -12.79 -33.72
N ALA A 211 19.91 -12.55 -34.36
CA ALA A 211 20.91 -11.60 -33.87
C ALA A 211 20.42 -10.15 -33.97
N TRP A 212 19.80 -9.78 -35.10
CA TRP A 212 19.14 -8.49 -35.26
C TRP A 212 18.01 -8.30 -34.24
N LEU A 213 17.19 -9.34 -34.02
CA LEU A 213 16.11 -9.31 -33.03
C LEU A 213 16.65 -9.13 -31.61
N GLY A 214 17.72 -9.84 -31.21
CA GLY A 214 18.34 -9.67 -29.89
C GLY A 214 18.98 -8.28 -29.69
N TRP A 215 19.54 -7.70 -30.75
CA TRP A 215 20.06 -6.33 -30.73
C TRP A 215 18.95 -5.28 -30.52
N VAL A 216 17.81 -5.44 -31.21
CA VAL A 216 16.65 -4.55 -31.11
C VAL A 216 15.91 -4.75 -29.78
N ALA A 217 15.64 -6.00 -29.38
CA ALA A 217 14.89 -6.34 -28.18
C ALA A 217 15.56 -5.87 -26.89
N ARG A 218 16.91 -5.84 -26.80
CA ARG A 218 17.57 -5.22 -25.63
C ARG A 218 17.32 -3.71 -25.53
N GLY A 219 16.93 -3.05 -26.63
CA GLY A 219 16.45 -1.66 -26.65
C GLY A 219 14.95 -1.50 -26.32
N TRP A 220 14.22 -2.59 -26.13
CA TRP A 220 12.83 -2.61 -25.63
C TRP A 220 12.73 -2.98 -24.14
N LEU A 221 13.88 -3.16 -23.49
CA LEU A 221 13.98 -3.51 -22.07
C LEU A 221 14.62 -2.34 -21.32
N PRO A 222 14.13 -1.98 -20.12
CA PRO A 222 14.69 -0.89 -19.34
C PRO A 222 16.15 -1.17 -18.90
N THR A 223 16.74 -0.17 -18.26
CA THR A 223 17.97 -0.29 -17.46
C THR A 223 17.70 -0.02 -15.98
N THR A 224 16.82 0.94 -15.67
CA THR A 224 16.23 1.15 -14.33
C THR A 224 14.71 1.03 -14.36
N VAL A 225 14.12 0.71 -13.20
CA VAL A 225 12.68 0.57 -12.98
C VAL A 225 12.28 1.29 -11.68
N PRO A 226 11.09 1.91 -11.60
CA PRO A 226 10.64 2.58 -10.39
C PRO A 226 10.24 1.53 -9.34
N VAL A 227 10.84 1.62 -8.15
CA VAL A 227 10.51 0.76 -7.01
C VAL A 227 10.14 1.63 -5.82
N MET A 228 9.03 1.31 -5.17
CA MET A 228 8.64 1.85 -3.86
C MET A 228 9.03 0.87 -2.76
N THR A 229 9.35 1.43 -1.58
CA THR A 229 9.82 0.72 -0.39
C THR A 229 9.11 1.24 0.86
N THR A 230 8.99 0.41 1.89
CA THR A 230 8.56 0.84 3.23
C THR A 230 9.77 1.35 4.02
N PRO A 231 9.60 2.31 4.96
CA PRO A 231 10.63 2.67 5.93
C PRO A 231 10.69 1.72 7.14
N LEU A 232 10.23 0.46 7.02
CA LEU A 232 10.29 -0.57 8.07
C LEU A 232 11.65 -1.28 8.12
N GLU A 233 12.43 -0.92 9.13
CA GLU A 233 13.83 -1.35 9.30
C GLU A 233 13.98 -2.57 10.25
N THR A 234 12.86 -3.09 10.79
CA THR A 234 12.82 -4.14 11.82
C THR A 234 12.12 -5.41 11.33
N THR A 235 12.58 -6.57 11.83
CA THR A 235 12.10 -7.90 11.43
C THR A 235 10.71 -8.22 12.03
N PRO A 236 9.71 -8.60 11.21
CA PRO A 236 8.40 -9.05 11.70
C PRO A 236 8.44 -10.43 12.38
N PHE A 237 7.46 -10.69 13.26
CA PHE A 237 7.35 -11.97 13.97
C PHE A 237 7.16 -13.16 13.02
N TRP A 238 6.47 -12.98 11.90
CA TRP A 238 6.26 -14.05 10.92
C TRP A 238 7.55 -14.40 10.17
N GLU A 239 8.46 -13.42 10.01
CA GLU A 239 9.80 -13.59 9.42
C GLU A 239 10.68 -14.37 10.42
N THR A 240 10.73 -13.91 11.68
CA THR A 240 11.41 -14.57 12.81
C THR A 240 10.95 -16.03 13.01
N ALA A 241 9.64 -16.28 12.88
CA ALA A 241 9.06 -17.62 13.00
C ALA A 241 9.41 -18.51 11.80
N ALA A 242 9.38 -17.97 10.59
CA ALA A 242 9.72 -18.69 9.36
C ALA A 242 11.21 -19.07 9.32
N GLU A 243 12.11 -18.16 9.72
CA GLU A 243 13.55 -18.46 9.93
C GLU A 243 13.78 -19.57 10.96
N ALA A 244 12.91 -19.69 11.96
CA ALA A 244 12.92 -20.78 12.95
C ALA A 244 12.26 -22.09 12.45
N GLY A 245 11.87 -22.17 11.17
CA GLY A 245 11.27 -23.35 10.55
C GLY A 245 9.76 -23.50 10.79
N VAL A 246 9.07 -22.43 11.22
CA VAL A 246 7.61 -22.43 11.45
C VAL A 246 6.89 -21.93 10.20
N PRO A 247 6.02 -22.74 9.55
CA PRO A 247 5.25 -22.28 8.39
C PRO A 247 4.30 -21.13 8.72
N CYS A 248 4.45 -20.02 8.00
CA CYS A 248 3.71 -18.78 8.20
C CYS A 248 2.90 -18.42 6.93
N VAL A 249 1.61 -18.13 7.09
CA VAL A 249 0.78 -17.48 6.06
C VAL A 249 0.29 -16.14 6.61
N VAL A 250 0.53 -15.06 5.89
CA VAL A 250 0.09 -13.71 6.26
C VAL A 250 -0.61 -13.07 5.07
N LEU A 251 -1.83 -12.59 5.30
CA LEU A 251 -2.61 -11.82 4.34
C LEU A 251 -2.67 -10.35 4.76
N ASP A 252 -2.53 -9.45 3.79
CA ASP A 252 -2.54 -8.00 3.97
C ASP A 252 -1.52 -7.50 5.02
N ALA A 253 -0.29 -8.01 4.90
CA ALA A 253 0.85 -7.61 5.72
C ALA A 253 1.22 -6.14 5.50
N ALA A 254 0.72 -5.27 6.38
CA ALA A 254 1.09 -3.87 6.47
C ALA A 254 2.62 -3.68 6.55
N GLU A 255 3.12 -2.65 5.87
CA GLU A 255 4.54 -2.23 5.91
C GLU A 255 5.53 -3.37 5.57
N SER A 256 5.19 -4.26 4.63
CA SER A 256 5.96 -5.50 4.39
C SER A 256 6.41 -5.75 2.94
N PHE A 257 6.29 -4.77 2.03
CA PHE A 257 6.33 -5.00 0.58
C PHE A 257 7.70 -4.98 -0.12
N ASP A 258 8.79 -4.87 0.64
CA ASP A 258 10.17 -5.03 0.17
C ASP A 258 10.98 -6.01 1.04
N ARG A 259 10.31 -6.72 1.95
CA ARG A 259 10.93 -7.68 2.87
C ARG A 259 11.62 -8.82 2.10
N PRO A 260 12.77 -9.32 2.59
CA PRO A 260 13.51 -10.38 1.93
C PRO A 260 12.69 -11.67 1.85
N PHE A 261 12.85 -12.41 0.75
CA PHE A 261 12.26 -13.75 0.61
C PHE A 261 12.73 -14.65 1.76
N THR A 262 11.77 -15.13 2.55
CA THR A 262 12.02 -15.97 3.73
C THR A 262 11.42 -17.35 3.51
N GLU A 263 12.23 -18.40 3.62
CA GLU A 263 11.75 -19.78 3.50
C GLU A 263 10.71 -20.08 4.59
N HIS A 264 9.68 -20.86 4.26
CA HIS A 264 8.49 -21.13 5.10
C HIS A 264 7.51 -19.96 5.31
N ALA A 265 7.77 -18.75 4.78
CA ALA A 265 6.80 -17.67 4.76
C ALA A 265 6.02 -17.58 3.43
N LYS A 266 4.70 -17.33 3.51
CA LYS A 266 3.84 -16.86 2.42
C LYS A 266 3.14 -15.58 2.87
N VAL A 267 3.48 -14.45 2.26
CA VAL A 267 3.04 -13.12 2.68
C VAL A 267 2.45 -12.38 1.50
N LEU A 268 1.17 -12.04 1.56
CA LEU A 268 0.54 -11.05 0.68
C LEU A 268 0.73 -9.66 1.33
N PHE A 269 1.17 -8.68 0.55
CA PHE A 269 1.42 -7.33 1.07
C PHE A 269 0.14 -6.52 1.25
N GLY A 270 0.08 -5.71 2.30
CA GLY A 270 -1.06 -4.87 2.68
C GLY A 270 -0.71 -3.38 2.74
N LEU A 271 -1.12 -2.70 3.82
CA LEU A 271 -0.97 -1.26 4.01
C LEU A 271 0.41 -0.72 3.61
N GLY A 272 0.39 0.40 2.89
CA GLY A 272 1.57 1.02 2.25
C GLY A 272 1.77 0.62 0.78
N TYR A 273 1.25 -0.53 0.35
CA TYR A 273 1.44 -1.00 -1.04
C TYR A 273 0.74 -0.11 -2.09
N PRO A 274 1.44 0.35 -3.14
CA PRO A 274 0.93 1.30 -4.13
C PRO A 274 0.09 0.68 -5.25
N ASP A 275 -0.60 1.52 -6.00
CA ASP A 275 -1.24 1.14 -7.26
C ASP A 275 -0.25 1.10 -8.45
N ALA A 276 -0.74 0.74 -9.64
CA ALA A 276 0.07 0.66 -10.85
C ALA A 276 0.64 2.00 -11.33
N ARG A 277 0.12 3.13 -10.84
CA ARG A 277 0.60 4.48 -11.15
C ARG A 277 1.69 4.96 -10.18
N GLY A 278 1.86 4.29 -9.03
CA GLY A 278 2.66 4.79 -7.91
C GLY A 278 1.88 5.78 -7.04
N GLU A 279 0.56 5.62 -6.95
CA GLU A 279 -0.37 6.44 -6.15
C GLU A 279 -0.99 5.58 -5.03
N ILE A 280 -1.49 6.24 -3.97
CA ILE A 280 -2.19 5.58 -2.86
C ILE A 280 -3.68 5.90 -2.96
N ASN A 281 -4.50 4.91 -3.34
CA ASN A 281 -5.94 5.06 -3.55
C ASN A 281 -6.26 6.21 -4.55
N GLY A 282 -5.50 6.27 -5.65
CA GLY A 282 -5.77 7.21 -6.74
C GLY A 282 -7.00 6.79 -7.54
N PHE A 283 -7.81 7.70 -8.05
CA PHE A 283 -9.04 7.35 -8.79
C PHE A 283 -9.35 8.36 -9.90
N THR A 284 -10.39 8.13 -10.70
CA THR A 284 -10.73 9.06 -11.80
C THR A 284 -12.24 9.20 -12.03
N VAL A 285 -12.71 10.43 -12.22
CA VAL A 285 -14.11 10.74 -12.59
C VAL A 285 -14.16 11.41 -13.96
N TYR A 286 -14.98 10.89 -14.86
CA TYR A 286 -15.28 11.48 -16.18
C TYR A 286 -16.68 12.07 -16.15
N THR A 287 -16.80 13.39 -16.34
CA THR A 287 -18.09 14.09 -16.17
C THR A 287 -18.32 15.13 -17.26
N THR A 288 -19.58 15.31 -17.67
CA THR A 288 -19.97 16.42 -18.56
C THR A 288 -20.31 17.71 -17.78
N ASP A 289 -20.34 17.67 -16.45
CA ASP A 289 -20.69 18.86 -15.65
C ASP A 289 -19.51 19.83 -15.48
N GLU A 290 -19.59 20.99 -16.13
CA GLU A 290 -18.62 22.08 -15.95
C GLU A 290 -18.60 22.62 -14.51
N ARG A 291 -19.70 22.51 -13.76
CA ARG A 291 -19.81 22.97 -12.36
C ARG A 291 -18.94 22.13 -11.42
N CYS A 292 -18.69 20.86 -11.74
CA CYS A 292 -17.82 19.96 -10.98
C CYS A 292 -16.33 20.36 -11.03
N PHE A 293 -15.96 21.33 -11.89
CA PHE A 293 -14.63 21.94 -11.97
C PHE A 293 -14.55 23.33 -11.33
N ALA A 294 -15.69 23.99 -11.08
CA ALA A 294 -15.75 25.22 -10.29
C ALA A 294 -15.46 24.98 -8.79
N ARG A 295 -15.45 23.71 -8.36
CA ARG A 295 -14.95 23.22 -7.07
C ARG A 295 -13.92 22.12 -7.34
N PRO A 296 -12.60 22.41 -7.33
CA PRO A 296 -11.60 21.35 -7.33
C PRO A 296 -11.82 20.43 -6.11
N PRO A 297 -11.53 19.12 -6.20
CA PRO A 297 -11.62 18.22 -5.05
C PRO A 297 -10.65 18.70 -3.96
N GLU A 298 -10.93 18.43 -2.68
CA GLU A 298 -10.00 18.81 -1.61
C GLU A 298 -8.70 17.98 -1.70
N SER A 299 -8.78 16.79 -2.31
CA SER A 299 -7.67 15.89 -2.59
C SER A 299 -6.88 16.14 -3.90
N THR A 300 -6.86 17.35 -4.47
CA THR A 300 -5.97 17.63 -5.64
C THR A 300 -4.50 17.36 -5.30
N MET A 301 -3.96 16.20 -5.74
CA MET A 301 -2.59 15.71 -5.53
C MET A 301 -1.93 16.24 -4.25
N SER A 302 -2.41 15.75 -3.12
CA SER A 302 -1.80 15.99 -1.82
C SER A 302 -0.32 15.58 -1.81
N GLU A 303 0.50 16.22 -0.97
CA GLU A 303 1.93 15.84 -0.78
C GLU A 303 2.09 14.43 -0.13
N THR A 304 0.98 13.73 0.14
CA THR A 304 0.88 12.33 0.59
C THR A 304 0.53 11.34 -0.53
N GLY A 305 0.32 11.78 -1.78
CA GLY A 305 0.06 10.88 -2.92
C GLY A 305 -1.36 10.28 -2.97
N SER A 306 -2.29 10.82 -2.19
CA SER A 306 -3.68 10.33 -2.08
C SER A 306 -4.66 11.35 -2.64
N GLY A 307 -5.33 11.03 -3.76
CA GLY A 307 -6.27 11.95 -4.41
C GLY A 307 -6.78 11.49 -5.79
N GLY A 308 -7.85 12.14 -6.26
CA GLY A 308 -8.54 11.77 -7.50
C GLY A 308 -8.35 12.75 -8.66
N HIS A 309 -8.32 12.22 -9.88
CA HIS A 309 -8.41 13.01 -11.11
C HIS A 309 -9.87 13.25 -11.52
N LYS A 310 -10.17 14.42 -12.09
CA LYS A 310 -11.44 14.70 -12.78
C LYS A 310 -11.15 15.11 -14.22
N PHE A 311 -11.87 14.55 -15.18
CA PHE A 311 -11.80 14.92 -16.59
C PHE A 311 -13.16 15.42 -17.08
N LYS A 312 -13.18 16.62 -17.65
CA LYS A 312 -14.34 17.06 -18.43
C LYS A 312 -14.34 16.24 -19.72
N VAL A 313 -15.49 15.66 -20.06
CA VAL A 313 -15.71 14.97 -21.33
C VAL A 313 -16.78 15.67 -22.16
N ASP A 314 -16.66 15.58 -23.49
CA ASP A 314 -17.67 16.03 -24.45
C ASP A 314 -18.48 14.81 -24.94
N GLU A 315 -19.81 14.91 -24.96
CA GLU A 315 -20.69 13.94 -25.61
C GLU A 315 -21.06 14.39 -27.03
N ARG A 316 -21.06 13.45 -28.00
CA ARG A 316 -21.51 13.68 -29.38
C ARG A 316 -22.28 12.45 -29.86
N ASP A 317 -23.53 12.65 -30.29
CA ASP A 317 -24.40 11.60 -30.82
C ASP A 317 -24.54 10.36 -29.90
N GLY A 318 -24.60 10.58 -28.58
CA GLY A 318 -24.66 9.52 -27.56
C GLY A 318 -23.31 8.83 -27.26
N VAL A 319 -22.21 9.30 -27.86
CA VAL A 319 -20.87 8.74 -27.69
C VAL A 319 -19.96 9.73 -26.96
N ILE A 320 -19.21 9.23 -25.98
CA ILE A 320 -18.14 9.96 -25.28
C ILE A 320 -16.81 9.26 -25.57
N LEU A 321 -15.77 10.06 -25.83
CA LEU A 321 -14.40 9.60 -26.06
C LEU A 321 -13.44 10.31 -25.08
N ALA A 322 -12.65 9.51 -24.37
CA ALA A 322 -11.68 9.95 -23.37
C ALA A 322 -10.48 8.96 -23.33
N GLN A 323 -9.63 9.09 -22.31
CA GLN A 323 -8.54 8.15 -22.05
C GLN A 323 -8.44 7.84 -20.55
N VAL A 324 -8.11 6.59 -20.21
CA VAL A 324 -7.68 6.18 -18.87
C VAL A 324 -6.19 6.48 -18.73
N LEU A 325 -5.81 7.20 -17.67
CA LEU A 325 -4.40 7.45 -17.35
C LEU A 325 -3.79 6.25 -16.64
N GLY A 326 -2.73 5.71 -17.22
CA GLY A 326 -1.95 4.62 -16.68
C GLY A 326 -0.71 5.07 -15.92
N PRO A 327 0.25 4.14 -15.74
CA PRO A 327 1.56 4.44 -15.17
C PRO A 327 2.28 5.60 -15.90
N PRO A 328 3.10 6.40 -15.19
CA PRO A 328 4.07 7.30 -15.80
C PRO A 328 4.93 6.60 -16.84
N ASN A 329 5.33 7.27 -17.92
CA ASN A 329 6.18 6.68 -18.97
C ASN A 329 7.67 6.64 -18.56
N TRP A 330 7.93 5.99 -17.43
CA TRP A 330 9.25 5.89 -16.81
C TRP A 330 10.25 5.12 -17.67
N PHE A 331 9.79 4.23 -18.57
CA PHE A 331 10.65 3.58 -19.57
C PHE A 331 11.27 4.61 -20.53
N GLU A 332 10.50 5.60 -20.98
CA GLU A 332 11.04 6.68 -21.81
C GLU A 332 11.95 7.63 -21.00
N VAL A 333 11.63 7.89 -19.72
CA VAL A 333 12.53 8.63 -18.81
C VAL A 333 13.88 7.93 -18.69
N ASP A 334 13.91 6.61 -18.47
CA ASP A 334 15.14 5.81 -18.42
C ASP A 334 15.88 5.86 -19.76
N ARG A 335 15.18 5.68 -20.88
CA ARG A 335 15.75 5.76 -22.24
C ARG A 335 16.45 7.09 -22.51
N LEU A 336 15.84 8.20 -22.11
CA LEU A 336 16.39 9.55 -22.26
C LEU A 336 17.50 9.86 -21.24
N ALA A 337 17.42 9.34 -20.02
CA ALA A 337 18.48 9.44 -19.02
C ALA A 337 19.76 8.70 -19.49
N GLN A 338 19.63 7.45 -19.94
CA GLN A 338 20.73 6.69 -20.54
C GLN A 338 21.30 7.37 -21.79
N ARG A 339 20.43 8.01 -22.60
CA ARG A 339 20.89 8.82 -23.74
C ARG A 339 21.72 10.02 -23.29
N ALA A 340 21.32 10.74 -22.24
CA ALA A 340 22.07 11.85 -21.69
C ALA A 340 23.44 11.41 -21.11
N ILE A 341 23.48 10.29 -20.37
CA ILE A 341 24.72 9.69 -19.84
C ILE A 341 25.70 9.34 -20.97
N ALA A 342 25.21 8.72 -22.06
CA ALA A 342 26.04 8.40 -23.21
C ALA A 342 26.59 9.65 -23.94
N LEU A 343 25.89 10.78 -23.88
CA LEU A 343 26.35 12.04 -24.46
C LEU A 343 27.38 12.74 -23.56
N ASP A 344 27.21 12.71 -22.22
CA ASP A 344 28.24 13.15 -21.27
C ASP A 344 29.56 12.38 -21.48
N ALA A 345 29.50 11.06 -21.69
CA ALA A 345 30.68 10.24 -21.95
C ALA A 345 31.43 10.67 -23.23
N VAL A 346 30.71 11.02 -24.30
CA VAL A 346 31.28 11.54 -25.56
C VAL A 346 31.89 12.95 -25.39
N LEU A 347 31.37 13.75 -24.46
CA LEU A 347 31.95 15.05 -24.10
C LEU A 347 33.23 14.89 -23.24
N ALA A 348 33.26 13.88 -22.36
CA ALA A 348 34.36 13.59 -21.46
C ALA A 348 35.55 12.88 -22.13
N ASP A 349 35.32 12.04 -23.15
CA ASP A 349 36.38 11.38 -23.92
C ASP A 349 37.33 12.42 -24.57
N PRO A 350 38.63 12.45 -24.25
CA PRO A 350 39.56 13.40 -24.86
C PRO A 350 39.72 13.21 -26.38
N GLU A 351 39.68 11.97 -26.87
CA GLU A 351 39.93 11.62 -28.27
C GLU A 351 38.72 11.87 -29.20
N ALA A 352 37.51 11.97 -28.64
CA ALA A 352 36.30 12.22 -29.42
C ALA A 352 36.37 13.54 -30.23
N ALA A 353 36.12 13.42 -31.54
CA ALA A 353 36.31 14.49 -32.51
C ALA A 353 35.41 15.71 -32.27
N ALA A 354 35.93 16.92 -32.51
CA ALA A 354 35.24 18.17 -32.20
C ALA A 354 33.80 18.29 -32.79
N PRO A 355 33.49 17.88 -34.04
CA PRO A 355 32.11 17.92 -34.55
C PRO A 355 31.16 16.99 -33.78
N LEU A 356 31.66 15.84 -33.32
CA LEU A 356 30.88 14.89 -32.51
C LEU A 356 30.59 15.47 -31.12
N LYS A 357 31.57 16.15 -30.49
CA LYS A 357 31.37 16.86 -29.22
C LYS A 357 30.39 18.01 -29.34
N VAL A 358 30.42 18.80 -30.42
CA VAL A 358 29.43 19.87 -30.66
C VAL A 358 28.02 19.27 -30.78
N ALA A 359 27.84 18.23 -31.61
CA ALA A 359 26.56 17.55 -31.75
C ALA A 359 26.07 16.94 -30.42
N ALA A 360 26.97 16.34 -29.64
CA ALA A 360 26.64 15.76 -28.34
C ALA A 360 26.19 16.82 -27.33
N ARG A 361 26.83 18.00 -27.30
CA ARG A 361 26.44 19.13 -26.45
C ARG A 361 25.04 19.63 -26.81
N THR A 362 24.77 19.88 -28.09
CA THR A 362 23.46 20.38 -28.56
C THR A 362 22.32 19.42 -28.23
N GLU A 363 22.51 18.11 -28.42
CA GLU A 363 21.50 17.12 -28.05
C GLU A 363 21.32 17.01 -26.52
N LEU A 364 22.41 17.09 -25.76
CA LEU A 364 22.35 17.08 -24.30
C LEU A 364 21.61 18.31 -23.73
N ASP A 365 21.80 19.48 -24.34
CA ASP A 365 21.09 20.71 -23.99
C ASP A 365 19.58 20.64 -24.34
N ARG A 366 19.22 19.90 -25.39
CA ARG A 366 17.81 19.59 -25.74
C ARG A 366 17.16 18.65 -24.73
N LEU A 367 17.89 17.62 -24.28
CA LEU A 367 17.41 16.65 -23.28
C LEU A 367 17.27 17.27 -21.88
N ARG A 368 18.26 18.06 -21.46
CA ARG A 368 18.37 18.67 -20.11
C ARG A 368 17.98 20.16 -20.07
N GLY A 369 17.17 20.64 -21.01
CA GLY A 369 16.69 22.02 -21.05
C GLY A 369 16.09 22.48 -19.72
N SER A 370 16.29 23.76 -19.37
CA SER A 370 15.97 24.26 -18.02
C SER A 370 14.48 24.24 -17.70
N GLY A 371 14.10 23.54 -16.63
CA GLY A 371 12.69 23.38 -16.23
C GLY A 371 11.94 22.46 -17.19
N GLU A 372 10.66 22.75 -17.42
CA GLU A 372 9.78 21.98 -18.32
C GLU A 372 10.21 21.99 -19.81
N ALA A 373 11.18 22.85 -20.17
CA ALA A 373 11.67 22.98 -21.54
C ALA A 373 12.60 21.83 -22.01
N GLY A 374 13.13 21.03 -21.09
CA GLY A 374 13.93 19.85 -21.41
C GLY A 374 13.06 18.64 -21.74
N GLU A 375 13.44 17.85 -22.76
CA GLU A 375 12.66 16.67 -23.15
C GLU A 375 12.50 15.66 -21.99
N LEU A 376 13.53 15.51 -21.13
CA LEU A 376 13.45 14.63 -19.96
C LEU A 376 12.35 15.09 -18.98
N ALA A 377 12.27 16.38 -18.68
CA ALA A 377 11.26 16.94 -17.78
C ALA A 377 9.85 16.85 -18.38
N ARG A 378 9.73 17.08 -19.70
CA ARG A 378 8.48 16.91 -20.46
C ARG A 378 7.95 15.48 -20.37
N VAL A 379 8.84 14.48 -20.55
CA VAL A 379 8.48 13.05 -20.48
C VAL A 379 8.21 12.58 -19.05
N GLN A 380 8.86 13.14 -18.02
CA GLN A 380 8.55 12.81 -16.62
C GLN A 380 7.10 13.15 -16.24
N GLY A 381 6.44 14.06 -16.94
CA GLY A 381 5.00 14.35 -16.80
C GLY A 381 4.09 13.50 -17.70
N GLU A 382 4.63 12.73 -18.66
CA GLU A 382 3.84 11.89 -19.56
C GLU A 382 3.48 10.55 -18.90
N ARG A 383 2.23 10.11 -19.11
CA ARG A 383 1.73 8.80 -18.72
C ARG A 383 1.39 7.96 -19.94
N THR A 384 1.49 6.65 -19.78
CA THR A 384 0.81 5.71 -20.68
C THR A 384 -0.70 5.89 -20.57
N THR A 385 -1.45 5.62 -21.63
CA THR A 385 -2.92 5.76 -21.61
C THR A 385 -3.60 4.64 -22.40
N LEU A 386 -4.86 4.37 -22.05
CA LEU A 386 -5.75 3.49 -22.82
C LEU A 386 -6.98 4.27 -23.31
N PRO A 387 -7.57 3.92 -24.47
CA PRO A 387 -8.80 4.55 -24.93
C PRO A 387 -9.95 4.23 -23.98
N LEU A 388 -10.75 5.25 -23.67
CA LEU A 388 -12.05 5.11 -23.01
C LEU A 388 -13.14 5.54 -24.00
N ARG A 389 -14.05 4.62 -24.33
CA ARG A 389 -15.24 4.88 -25.14
C ARG A 389 -16.48 4.56 -24.32
N ILE A 390 -17.41 5.50 -24.23
CA ILE A 390 -18.76 5.23 -23.71
C ILE A 390 -19.77 5.41 -24.84
N GLU A 391 -20.66 4.43 -25.02
CA GLU A 391 -21.80 4.49 -25.93
C GLU A 391 -23.11 4.42 -25.12
N LYS A 392 -23.91 5.48 -25.15
CA LYS A 392 -25.21 5.52 -24.48
C LYS A 392 -26.30 4.95 -25.39
N ALA A 393 -27.10 4.02 -24.86
CA ALA A 393 -28.27 3.52 -25.56
C ALA A 393 -29.31 2.94 -24.58
N ASN A 394 -30.60 3.21 -24.81
CA ASN A 394 -31.72 2.54 -24.14
C ASN A 394 -31.69 2.56 -22.59
N GLY A 395 -31.17 3.61 -21.97
CA GLY A 395 -31.02 3.68 -20.51
C GLY A 395 -29.82 2.91 -19.94
N LYS A 396 -28.82 2.63 -20.79
CA LYS A 396 -27.52 2.03 -20.41
C LYS A 396 -26.36 2.82 -20.99
N ALA A 397 -25.19 2.70 -20.34
CA ALA A 397 -23.90 3.00 -20.94
C ALA A 397 -23.14 1.70 -21.24
N ARG A 398 -22.70 1.53 -22.49
CA ARG A 398 -21.65 0.57 -22.82
C ARG A 398 -20.30 1.25 -22.63
N VAL A 399 -19.57 0.85 -21.60
CA VAL A 399 -18.26 1.42 -21.23
C VAL A 399 -17.18 0.47 -21.73
N THR A 400 -16.21 1.01 -22.48
CA THR A 400 -15.08 0.24 -23.04
C THR A 400 -13.77 0.89 -22.61
N ILE A 401 -12.88 0.10 -22.00
CA ILE A 401 -11.55 0.52 -21.57
C ILE A 401 -10.52 -0.40 -22.24
N GLY A 402 -9.69 0.18 -23.11
CA GLY A 402 -8.82 -0.63 -23.97
C GLY A 402 -9.66 -1.51 -24.92
N ASP A 403 -9.51 -2.82 -24.79
CA ASP A 403 -10.21 -3.84 -25.60
C ASP A 403 -11.41 -4.50 -24.86
N GLU A 404 -11.67 -4.15 -23.60
CA GLU A 404 -12.72 -4.77 -22.77
C GLU A 404 -13.93 -3.86 -22.55
N THR A 405 -15.13 -4.43 -22.55
CA THR A 405 -16.40 -3.71 -22.64
C THR A 405 -17.47 -4.28 -21.70
N HIS A 406 -17.97 -3.46 -20.78
CA HIS A 406 -19.12 -3.78 -19.91
C HIS A 406 -20.34 -2.89 -20.23
N GLU A 407 -21.56 -3.37 -19.97
CA GLU A 407 -22.79 -2.59 -20.10
C GLU A 407 -23.40 -2.31 -18.73
N LEU A 408 -23.49 -1.03 -18.35
CA LEU A 408 -23.91 -0.57 -17.01
C LEU A 408 -25.24 0.20 -17.07
N VAL A 409 -26.09 0.04 -16.05
CA VAL A 409 -27.17 1.00 -15.68
C VAL A 409 -26.69 1.98 -14.61
N GLU A 410 -27.44 3.06 -14.40
CA GLU A 410 -27.11 4.06 -13.38
C GLU A 410 -27.14 3.45 -11.97
N GLY A 411 -26.09 3.70 -11.18
CA GLY A 411 -25.84 3.08 -9.89
C GLY A 411 -25.12 1.72 -9.95
N GLU A 412 -24.92 1.12 -11.12
CA GLU A 412 -24.28 -0.21 -11.26
C GLU A 412 -22.74 -0.12 -11.18
N TRP A 413 -22.14 -1.06 -10.44
CA TRP A 413 -20.70 -1.35 -10.48
C TRP A 413 -20.42 -2.35 -11.61
N SER A 414 -19.34 -2.14 -12.36
CA SER A 414 -18.84 -3.13 -13.30
C SER A 414 -18.17 -4.30 -12.58
N ASP A 415 -18.04 -5.44 -13.28
CA ASP A 415 -17.00 -6.43 -12.96
C ASP A 415 -15.61 -5.85 -13.26
N TRP A 416 -14.55 -6.60 -12.95
CA TRP A 416 -13.16 -6.21 -13.19
C TRP A 416 -12.84 -6.01 -14.68
N TYR A 417 -12.19 -4.90 -15.01
CA TYR A 417 -11.49 -4.70 -16.28
C TYR A 417 -10.03 -5.17 -16.14
N HIS A 418 -9.58 -6.05 -17.05
CA HIS A 418 -8.21 -6.54 -17.16
C HIS A 418 -7.41 -5.72 -18.19
N VAL A 419 -6.79 -4.65 -17.73
CA VAL A 419 -6.11 -3.67 -18.59
C VAL A 419 -4.59 -3.88 -18.65
N THR A 420 -3.98 -3.55 -19.81
CA THR A 420 -2.54 -3.69 -20.03
C THR A 420 -1.96 -2.42 -20.64
N PHE A 421 -0.95 -1.86 -19.99
CA PHE A 421 -0.25 -0.65 -20.44
C PHE A 421 1.11 -1.04 -21.01
N GLU A 422 1.20 -1.10 -22.34
CA GLU A 422 2.45 -1.39 -23.05
C GLU A 422 3.39 -0.18 -23.06
N PHE A 423 4.63 -0.36 -22.60
CA PHE A 423 5.72 0.57 -22.88
C PHE A 423 6.47 0.15 -24.14
N THR A 424 6.62 -1.16 -24.36
CA THR A 424 7.24 -1.77 -25.53
C THR A 424 6.58 -3.13 -25.86
N PRO A 425 6.80 -3.71 -27.05
CA PRO A 425 6.19 -4.99 -27.46
C PRO A 425 6.59 -6.23 -26.63
N ILE A 426 7.45 -6.07 -25.62
CA ILE A 426 7.86 -7.13 -24.68
C ILE A 426 7.89 -6.64 -23.22
N PHE A 427 7.35 -5.44 -22.95
CA PHE A 427 7.41 -4.83 -21.63
C PHE A 427 6.17 -3.96 -21.36
N ALA A 428 5.35 -4.40 -20.41
CA ALA A 428 4.07 -3.81 -20.07
C ALA A 428 3.78 -3.93 -18.57
N VAL A 429 2.78 -3.20 -18.08
CA VAL A 429 2.16 -3.41 -16.76
C VAL A 429 0.74 -3.94 -16.97
N HIS A 430 0.41 -5.03 -16.27
CA HIS A 430 -0.95 -5.57 -16.19
C HIS A 430 -1.63 -5.05 -14.92
N ALA A 431 -2.88 -4.62 -15.05
CA ALA A 431 -3.61 -3.95 -14.00
C ALA A 431 -5.11 -4.27 -14.01
N LEU A 432 -5.76 -4.10 -12.87
CA LEU A 432 -7.20 -4.21 -12.68
C LEU A 432 -7.80 -2.85 -12.34
N THR A 433 -9.06 -2.65 -12.74
CA THR A 433 -9.89 -1.53 -12.27
C THR A 433 -11.37 -1.91 -12.40
N ARG A 434 -12.26 -1.19 -11.71
CA ARG A 434 -13.72 -1.23 -11.90
C ARG A 434 -14.20 0.14 -12.34
N ALA A 435 -15.46 0.23 -12.78
CA ALA A 435 -16.13 1.50 -13.04
C ALA A 435 -17.54 1.50 -12.45
N LYS A 436 -18.02 2.66 -11.99
CA LYS A 436 -19.40 2.89 -11.58
C LYS A 436 -20.03 3.96 -12.45
N LEU A 437 -21.18 3.66 -13.05
CA LEU A 437 -21.97 4.68 -13.73
C LEU A 437 -22.77 5.45 -12.67
N LEU A 438 -22.29 6.64 -12.29
CA LEU A 438 -22.93 7.47 -11.28
C LEU A 438 -24.17 8.17 -11.82
N HIS A 439 -24.04 8.78 -13.01
CA HIS A 439 -25.14 9.38 -13.75
C HIS A 439 -25.03 9.06 -15.24
N LEU A 440 -26.10 8.57 -15.84
CA LEU A 440 -26.17 8.32 -17.28
C LEU A 440 -26.59 9.60 -18.02
N ASP A 441 -27.78 10.11 -17.72
CA ASP A 441 -28.43 11.21 -18.45
C ASP A 441 -29.20 12.14 -17.48
N GLN A 442 -29.06 13.46 -17.68
CA GLN A 442 -29.74 14.55 -16.96
C GLN A 442 -29.42 14.67 -15.45
N PRO A 443 -28.86 15.80 -14.97
CA PRO A 443 -28.46 17.01 -15.72
C PRO A 443 -27.08 16.89 -16.39
N TYR A 444 -26.34 15.80 -16.15
CA TYR A 444 -25.02 15.51 -16.72
C TYR A 444 -24.78 13.99 -16.76
N PHE A 445 -23.74 13.56 -17.47
CA PHE A 445 -23.17 12.22 -17.38
C PHE A 445 -22.02 12.23 -16.37
N GLU A 446 -21.90 11.17 -15.57
CA GLU A 446 -20.75 10.96 -14.70
C GLU A 446 -20.40 9.47 -14.54
N LEU A 447 -19.15 9.13 -14.86
CA LEU A 447 -18.57 7.79 -14.72
C LEU A 447 -17.38 7.87 -13.76
N TYR A 448 -17.45 7.11 -12.67
CA TYR A 448 -16.34 6.86 -11.77
C TYR A 448 -15.53 5.66 -12.27
N VAL A 449 -14.20 5.75 -12.20
CA VAL A 449 -13.24 4.67 -12.46
C VAL A 449 -12.33 4.54 -11.24
N ASP A 450 -12.19 3.30 -10.78
CA ASP A 450 -11.52 2.87 -9.56
C ASP A 450 -9.99 3.07 -9.63
N THR A 451 -9.32 2.74 -8.54
CA THR A 451 -7.87 2.59 -8.46
C THR A 451 -7.37 1.60 -9.50
N LEU A 452 -6.28 1.97 -10.19
CA LEU A 452 -5.62 1.13 -11.17
C LEU A 452 -4.65 0.18 -10.46
N GLN A 453 -5.19 -0.90 -9.92
CA GLN A 453 -4.48 -1.87 -9.08
C GLN A 453 -3.59 -2.77 -9.96
N PHE A 454 -2.52 -3.38 -9.45
CA PHE A 454 -1.76 -4.37 -10.23
C PHE A 454 -2.57 -5.68 -10.38
N ASP A 455 -2.46 -6.37 -11.52
CA ASP A 455 -3.09 -7.70 -11.72
C ASP A 455 -2.41 -8.73 -10.79
N PRO A 456 -3.09 -9.30 -9.77
CA PRO A 456 -2.47 -10.25 -8.85
C PRO A 456 -2.10 -11.58 -9.52
N ALA A 457 -2.66 -11.91 -10.68
CA ALA A 457 -2.21 -13.04 -11.50
C ALA A 457 -0.96 -12.72 -12.34
N LYS A 458 -0.57 -11.43 -12.46
CA LYS A 458 0.58 -10.96 -13.26
C LYS A 458 1.28 -9.73 -12.63
N PRO A 459 1.74 -9.79 -11.36
CA PRO A 459 2.49 -8.69 -10.76
C PRO A 459 3.78 -8.38 -11.55
N PRO A 460 4.23 -7.12 -11.59
CA PRO A 460 5.51 -6.78 -12.19
C PRO A 460 6.67 -7.29 -11.32
N PHE A 461 7.66 -7.94 -11.92
CA PHE A 461 8.81 -8.54 -11.19
C PHE A 461 9.67 -7.54 -10.39
N TRP A 462 9.49 -6.23 -10.57
CA TRP A 462 10.20 -5.19 -9.84
C TRP A 462 9.40 -4.57 -8.68
N GLN A 463 8.10 -4.86 -8.62
CA GLN A 463 7.22 -4.51 -7.52
C GLN A 463 6.26 -5.70 -7.30
N PRO A 464 6.75 -6.80 -6.69
CA PRO A 464 5.94 -7.98 -6.44
C PRO A 464 4.84 -7.68 -5.42
N LEU A 465 3.70 -8.38 -5.53
CA LEU A 465 2.57 -8.28 -4.60
C LEU A 465 2.70 -9.16 -3.35
N SER A 466 3.66 -10.07 -3.35
CA SER A 466 3.83 -11.08 -2.30
C SER A 466 5.27 -11.59 -2.21
N GLN A 467 5.60 -12.25 -1.10
CA GLN A 467 6.69 -13.22 -1.05
C GLN A 467 6.14 -14.64 -0.71
N PRO A 468 6.54 -15.71 -1.42
CA PRO A 468 7.21 -15.68 -2.72
C PRO A 468 6.37 -14.93 -3.78
N GLU A 469 7.00 -14.52 -4.87
CA GLU A 469 6.41 -13.63 -5.89
C GLU A 469 5.20 -14.24 -6.61
N ASP A 470 5.07 -15.57 -6.59
CA ASP A 470 3.96 -16.32 -7.18
C ASP A 470 2.78 -16.53 -6.21
N PHE A 471 2.90 -16.18 -4.93
CA PHE A 471 1.82 -16.39 -3.95
C PHE A 471 0.57 -15.53 -4.25
N ALA A 472 0.73 -14.29 -4.71
CA ALA A 472 -0.38 -13.47 -5.20
C ALA A 472 -1.11 -14.12 -6.39
N ALA A 473 -0.36 -14.78 -7.29
CA ALA A 473 -0.93 -15.50 -8.42
C ALA A 473 -1.57 -16.84 -8.00
N GLU A 474 -1.05 -17.51 -6.96
CA GLU A 474 -1.68 -18.68 -6.33
C GLU A 474 -3.05 -18.31 -5.74
N LEU A 475 -3.13 -17.18 -5.02
CA LEU A 475 -4.38 -16.62 -4.48
C LEU A 475 -5.34 -16.21 -5.61
N ALA A 476 -4.86 -15.52 -6.64
CA ALA A 476 -5.68 -15.10 -7.77
C ALA A 476 -6.23 -16.29 -8.58
N HIS A 477 -5.51 -17.41 -8.65
CA HIS A 477 -6.00 -18.64 -9.28
C HIS A 477 -7.05 -19.35 -8.41
N ALA A 478 -6.83 -19.44 -7.09
CA ALA A 478 -7.75 -20.11 -6.17
C ALA A 478 -9.06 -19.33 -5.97
N CYS A 479 -8.96 -18.02 -5.77
CA CYS A 479 -10.09 -17.17 -5.42
C CYS A 479 -10.66 -16.37 -6.60
N GLY A 480 -9.86 -16.04 -7.62
CA GLY A 480 -10.19 -15.04 -8.64
C GLY A 480 -9.57 -13.66 -8.35
N PRO A 481 -9.81 -12.66 -9.21
CA PRO A 481 -9.23 -11.31 -9.09
C PRO A 481 -9.71 -10.58 -7.83
N TYR A 482 -8.77 -10.14 -7.01
CA TYR A 482 -8.99 -9.44 -5.74
C TYR A 482 -8.22 -8.11 -5.70
N GLU A 483 -8.54 -7.25 -4.73
CA GLU A 483 -7.87 -5.95 -4.59
C GLU A 483 -6.41 -6.07 -4.13
N SER A 484 -5.50 -5.49 -4.91
CA SER A 484 -4.06 -5.60 -4.73
C SER A 484 -3.39 -4.35 -4.17
N VAL A 485 -4.16 -3.29 -3.88
CA VAL A 485 -3.65 -2.07 -3.24
C VAL A 485 -3.70 -2.14 -1.72
N GLY A 486 -2.67 -1.62 -1.06
CA GLY A 486 -2.55 -1.64 0.40
C GLY A 486 -3.57 -0.76 1.13
N TRP A 487 -4.14 0.24 0.44
CA TRP A 487 -5.25 1.06 0.93
C TRP A 487 -6.49 0.82 0.06
N ALA A 488 -7.14 -0.31 0.27
CA ALA A 488 -8.47 -0.60 -0.28
C ALA A 488 -9.56 0.29 0.35
N CYS A 489 -10.74 0.27 -0.28
CA CYS A 489 -11.96 1.06 0.03
C CYS A 489 -11.91 2.56 -0.33
N MET A 490 -13.03 3.09 -0.83
CA MET A 490 -13.17 4.42 -1.44
C MET A 490 -13.48 5.57 -0.46
N THR A 491 -12.69 5.72 0.60
CA THR A 491 -12.88 6.82 1.59
C THR A 491 -12.67 8.21 0.98
N ASN A 492 -11.63 8.40 0.16
CA ASN A 492 -11.33 9.69 -0.47
C ASN A 492 -12.44 10.17 -1.44
N PRO A 493 -12.94 9.36 -2.40
CA PRO A 493 -14.07 9.74 -3.24
C PRO A 493 -15.33 10.20 -2.47
N LEU A 494 -15.71 9.50 -1.39
CA LEU A 494 -16.86 9.91 -0.58
C LEU A 494 -16.58 11.25 0.14
N LYS A 495 -15.41 11.39 0.78
CA LYS A 495 -14.96 12.62 1.45
C LYS A 495 -14.97 13.83 0.50
N ASP A 496 -14.52 13.65 -0.74
CA ASP A 496 -14.48 14.68 -1.78
C ASP A 496 -15.85 14.93 -2.47
N LYS A 497 -16.93 14.26 -2.01
CA LYS A 497 -18.31 14.33 -2.55
C LYS A 497 -18.44 13.84 -3.99
N LEU A 498 -17.68 12.78 -4.33
CA LEU A 498 -17.61 12.15 -5.66
C LEU A 498 -18.17 10.73 -5.70
N LEU A 499 -18.50 10.17 -4.53
CA LEU A 499 -19.37 9.01 -4.35
C LEU A 499 -20.40 9.34 -3.25
N ASP A 500 -21.50 8.59 -3.22
CA ASP A 500 -22.46 8.64 -2.12
C ASP A 500 -22.22 7.49 -1.13
N VAL A 501 -22.88 7.54 0.03
CA VAL A 501 -22.78 6.54 1.10
C VAL A 501 -23.13 5.13 0.59
N ARG A 502 -24.08 5.02 -0.35
CA ARG A 502 -24.54 3.73 -0.90
C ARG A 502 -23.46 3.11 -1.79
N SER A 503 -22.84 3.92 -2.66
CA SER A 503 -21.71 3.52 -3.50
C SER A 503 -20.51 3.07 -2.67
N PHE A 504 -20.21 3.80 -1.59
CA PHE A 504 -19.15 3.48 -0.65
C PHE A 504 -19.42 2.19 0.14
N MET A 505 -20.63 1.98 0.67
CA MET A 505 -20.91 0.74 1.41
C MET A 505 -21.00 -0.50 0.50
N GLN A 506 -21.37 -0.34 -0.77
CA GLN A 506 -21.23 -1.40 -1.78
C GLN A 506 -19.77 -1.75 -2.08
N ASP A 507 -18.87 -0.76 -2.01
CA ASP A 507 -17.43 -0.95 -2.17
C ASP A 507 -16.79 -1.64 -0.95
N ILE A 508 -17.25 -1.28 0.26
CA ILE A 508 -16.93 -2.00 1.51
C ILE A 508 -17.37 -3.48 1.42
N GLU A 509 -18.64 -3.75 1.07
CA GLU A 509 -19.17 -5.12 0.94
C GLU A 509 -18.36 -5.94 -0.09
N PHE A 510 -17.94 -5.32 -1.19
CA PHE A 510 -17.06 -5.94 -2.19
C PHE A 510 -15.66 -6.24 -1.61
N THR A 511 -15.01 -5.27 -0.98
CA THR A 511 -13.67 -5.42 -0.38
C THR A 511 -13.68 -6.58 0.61
N GLU A 512 -14.61 -6.52 1.56
CA GLU A 512 -14.74 -7.47 2.67
C GLU A 512 -15.05 -8.88 2.17
N THR A 513 -15.93 -9.03 1.18
CA THR A 513 -16.18 -10.32 0.49
C THR A 513 -14.90 -10.94 -0.09
N TRP A 514 -14.02 -10.15 -0.70
CA TRP A 514 -12.74 -10.65 -1.22
C TRP A 514 -11.74 -10.99 -0.12
N ARG A 515 -11.62 -10.16 0.92
CA ARG A 515 -10.73 -10.40 2.07
C ARG A 515 -11.13 -11.65 2.86
N GLU A 516 -12.44 -11.85 3.08
CA GLU A 516 -12.99 -13.10 3.62
C GLU A 516 -12.63 -14.30 2.73
N LYS A 517 -12.82 -14.20 1.42
CA LYS A 517 -12.55 -15.29 0.47
C LYS A 517 -11.10 -15.76 0.50
N LEU A 518 -10.14 -14.82 0.49
CA LEU A 518 -8.71 -15.11 0.65
C LEU A 518 -8.43 -15.75 2.02
N THR A 519 -9.02 -15.21 3.08
CA THR A 519 -8.83 -15.68 4.47
C THR A 519 -9.31 -17.12 4.64
N PHE A 520 -10.52 -17.45 4.20
CA PHE A 520 -11.09 -18.79 4.36
C PHE A 520 -10.45 -19.83 3.43
N ASP A 521 -10.07 -19.47 2.20
CA ASP A 521 -9.33 -20.36 1.30
C ASP A 521 -7.97 -20.78 1.89
N ARG A 522 -7.28 -19.86 2.58
CA ARG A 522 -6.02 -20.17 3.27
C ARG A 522 -6.21 -20.92 4.58
N LEU A 523 -7.18 -20.54 5.42
CA LEU A 523 -7.50 -21.24 6.67
C LEU A 523 -7.93 -22.70 6.45
N ALA A 524 -8.51 -23.03 5.29
CA ALA A 524 -8.90 -24.39 4.91
C ALA A 524 -7.72 -25.33 4.59
N ARG A 525 -6.47 -24.84 4.62
CA ARG A 525 -5.26 -25.61 4.33
C ARG A 525 -4.55 -26.05 5.61
N ASP A 526 -3.66 -27.04 5.47
CA ASP A 526 -2.81 -27.59 6.53
C ASP A 526 -1.31 -27.24 6.36
N ASP A 527 -0.97 -26.37 5.40
CA ASP A 527 0.41 -25.97 5.08
C ASP A 527 0.94 -24.76 5.89
N TRP A 528 0.25 -24.40 6.98
CA TRP A 528 0.62 -23.30 7.89
C TRP A 528 0.53 -23.70 9.37
N ARG A 529 1.33 -23.03 10.21
CA ARG A 529 1.37 -23.16 11.67
C ARG A 529 1.06 -21.84 12.36
N VAL A 530 1.42 -20.72 11.74
CA VAL A 530 0.93 -19.37 12.06
C VAL A 530 0.15 -18.85 10.86
N PHE A 531 -1.06 -18.36 11.09
CA PHE A 531 -1.86 -17.63 10.13
C PHE A 531 -2.13 -16.22 10.65
N MET A 532 -2.05 -15.21 9.80
CA MET A 532 -2.52 -13.85 10.08
C MET A 532 -3.29 -13.28 8.88
N SER A 533 -4.37 -12.54 9.14
CA SER A 533 -5.10 -11.76 8.12
C SER A 533 -5.63 -10.47 8.73
N CYS A 534 -5.59 -9.38 7.97
CA CYS A 534 -6.06 -8.06 8.39
C CYS A 534 -7.32 -7.63 7.61
N LEU A 535 -8.38 -7.27 8.35
CA LEU A 535 -9.66 -6.78 7.81
C LEU A 535 -9.84 -5.32 8.20
N SER A 536 -9.96 -4.42 7.21
CA SER A 536 -9.92 -2.97 7.46
C SER A 536 -11.27 -2.25 7.52
N THR A 537 -12.37 -3.00 7.48
CA THR A 537 -13.74 -2.44 7.43
C THR A 537 -14.06 -1.42 8.53
N PRO A 538 -13.75 -1.66 9.83
CA PRO A 538 -14.20 -0.76 10.90
C PRO A 538 -13.58 0.63 10.76
N ASP A 539 -12.28 0.73 10.51
CA ASP A 539 -11.62 2.01 10.22
C ASP A 539 -12.34 2.79 9.12
N ARG A 540 -12.46 2.18 7.93
CA ARG A 540 -12.95 2.89 6.73
C ARG A 540 -14.40 3.35 6.92
N VAL A 541 -15.26 2.52 7.52
CA VAL A 541 -16.67 2.84 7.79
C VAL A 541 -16.80 3.88 8.91
N GLN A 542 -16.05 3.75 10.00
CA GLN A 542 -16.12 4.69 11.12
C GLN A 542 -15.54 6.07 10.75
N HIS A 543 -14.50 6.15 9.91
CA HIS A 543 -14.02 7.44 9.38
C HIS A 543 -15.15 8.20 8.67
N MET A 544 -15.91 7.53 7.81
CA MET A 544 -16.82 8.21 6.89
C MET A 544 -18.25 8.40 7.40
N LEU A 545 -18.74 7.53 8.30
CA LEU A 545 -20.16 7.47 8.68
C LEU A 545 -20.45 7.77 10.16
N TYR A 546 -19.45 8.14 10.97
CA TYR A 546 -19.66 8.48 12.39
C TYR A 546 -20.69 9.61 12.59
N GLN A 547 -20.77 10.57 11.65
CA GLN A 547 -21.79 11.62 11.63
C GLN A 547 -23.24 11.10 11.63
N HIS A 548 -23.50 9.90 11.12
CA HIS A 548 -24.82 9.27 11.12
C HIS A 548 -25.09 8.48 12.40
N TYR A 549 -24.03 7.95 13.04
CA TYR A 549 -24.11 7.17 14.28
C TYR A 549 -24.16 8.03 15.55
N ASP A 550 -23.39 9.13 15.61
CA ASP A 550 -23.31 10.01 16.78
C ASP A 550 -24.29 11.19 16.68
N PRO A 551 -25.35 11.25 17.51
CA PRO A 551 -26.33 12.34 17.50
C PRO A 551 -25.79 13.68 18.03
N THR A 552 -24.52 13.73 18.46
CA THR A 552 -23.83 14.94 18.92
C THR A 552 -22.76 15.46 17.95
N HIS A 553 -22.58 14.81 16.79
CA HIS A 553 -21.70 15.32 15.73
C HIS A 553 -22.34 16.54 15.02
N PRO A 554 -21.59 17.61 14.67
CA PRO A 554 -22.17 18.84 14.10
C PRO A 554 -22.93 18.67 12.78
N LEU A 555 -22.56 17.66 11.98
CA LEU A 555 -23.27 17.28 10.74
C LEU A 555 -24.41 16.27 10.94
N HIS A 556 -24.77 15.89 12.17
CA HIS A 556 -25.79 14.88 12.39
C HIS A 556 -27.19 15.35 11.95
N ASP A 557 -27.72 14.70 10.90
CA ASP A 557 -29.09 14.86 10.44
C ASP A 557 -29.87 13.55 10.69
N PRO A 558 -30.82 13.53 11.64
CA PRO A 558 -31.63 12.35 11.95
C PRO A 558 -32.44 11.80 10.75
N ALA A 559 -32.81 12.65 9.79
CA ALA A 559 -33.53 12.19 8.60
C ALA A 559 -32.61 11.45 7.63
N ARG A 560 -31.32 11.84 7.56
CA ARG A 560 -30.30 11.14 6.77
C ARG A 560 -29.76 9.91 7.49
N ALA A 561 -29.59 9.98 8.81
CA ALA A 561 -29.23 8.84 9.65
C ALA A 561 -30.24 7.69 9.50
N ALA A 562 -31.53 8.00 9.28
CA ALA A 562 -32.61 7.04 9.02
C ALA A 562 -32.79 6.63 7.54
N GLU A 563 -31.97 7.12 6.60
CA GLU A 563 -31.97 6.60 5.22
C GLU A 563 -31.55 5.11 5.23
N THR A 564 -32.31 4.25 4.55
CA THR A 564 -32.03 2.80 4.49
C THR A 564 -31.32 2.39 3.20
N PHE A 565 -30.47 1.37 3.30
CA PHE A 565 -29.78 0.70 2.18
C PHE A 565 -29.62 -0.80 2.48
N VAL A 566 -29.09 -1.56 1.53
CA VAL A 566 -28.79 -2.99 1.71
C VAL A 566 -27.28 -3.18 1.91
N TYR A 567 -26.91 -3.98 2.91
CA TYR A 567 -25.53 -4.37 3.22
C TYR A 567 -25.51 -5.85 3.60
N PHE A 568 -24.76 -6.68 2.87
CA PHE A 568 -24.74 -8.15 3.00
C PHE A 568 -26.14 -8.80 2.98
N GLY A 569 -27.08 -8.19 2.26
CA GLY A 569 -28.49 -8.61 2.19
C GLY A 569 -29.37 -8.19 3.37
N GLU A 570 -28.84 -7.58 4.43
CA GLU A 570 -29.64 -6.92 5.48
C GLU A 570 -30.03 -5.51 5.02
N THR A 571 -31.29 -5.10 5.26
CA THR A 571 -31.70 -3.70 5.07
C THR A 571 -31.45 -2.92 6.35
N ILE A 572 -30.46 -2.03 6.34
CA ILE A 572 -29.99 -1.26 7.50
C ILE A 572 -30.08 0.26 7.25
N THR A 573 -30.03 1.09 8.30
CA THR A 573 -29.95 2.55 8.16
C THR A 573 -28.50 3.05 8.05
N PHE A 574 -28.28 4.30 7.63
CA PHE A 574 -26.96 4.94 7.69
C PHE A 574 -26.41 5.03 9.13
N ALA A 575 -27.27 5.14 10.15
CA ALA A 575 -26.84 5.05 11.55
C ALA A 575 -26.37 3.63 11.94
N ASP A 576 -26.98 2.60 11.38
CA ASP A 576 -26.64 1.19 11.65
C ASP A 576 -25.35 0.73 10.96
N ALA A 577 -24.80 1.48 10.00
CA ALA A 577 -23.66 1.05 9.19
C ALA A 577 -22.42 0.66 10.02
N ILE A 578 -22.12 1.41 11.09
CA ILE A 578 -21.03 1.08 12.03
C ILE A 578 -21.36 -0.20 12.82
N PRO A 579 -22.48 -0.32 13.56
CA PRO A 579 -22.91 -1.57 14.19
C PRO A 579 -22.93 -2.78 13.24
N ALA A 580 -23.46 -2.64 12.03
CA ALA A 580 -23.57 -3.72 11.05
C ALA A 580 -22.21 -4.23 10.59
N SER A 581 -21.21 -3.34 10.43
CA SER A 581 -19.82 -3.73 10.14
C SER A 581 -19.23 -4.60 11.26
N TYR A 582 -19.46 -4.23 12.53
CA TYR A 582 -19.06 -5.07 13.66
C TYR A 582 -19.82 -6.40 13.71
N ARG A 583 -21.13 -6.43 13.35
CA ARG A 583 -21.92 -7.68 13.26
C ARG A 583 -21.42 -8.61 12.15
N HIS A 584 -20.95 -8.07 11.02
CA HIS A 584 -20.31 -8.86 9.97
C HIS A 584 -19.03 -9.53 10.49
N LEU A 585 -18.11 -8.76 11.07
CA LEU A 585 -16.87 -9.30 11.65
C LEU A 585 -17.10 -10.30 12.79
N ASP A 586 -18.17 -10.16 13.57
CA ASP A 586 -18.57 -11.19 14.55
C ASP A 586 -18.97 -12.50 13.87
N ALA A 587 -19.68 -12.45 12.74
CA ALA A 587 -19.99 -13.64 11.94
C ALA A 587 -18.71 -14.27 11.34
N THR A 588 -17.77 -13.47 10.83
CA THR A 588 -16.44 -13.92 10.39
C THR A 588 -15.70 -14.66 11.51
N VAL A 589 -15.66 -14.08 12.73
CA VAL A 589 -15.03 -14.70 13.91
C VAL A 589 -15.75 -15.98 14.34
N GLY A 590 -17.08 -16.00 14.30
CA GLY A 590 -17.88 -17.20 14.56
C GLY A 590 -17.52 -18.33 13.60
N ARG A 591 -17.43 -18.03 12.31
CA ARG A 591 -17.02 -18.99 11.28
C ARG A 591 -15.58 -19.47 11.48
N VAL A 592 -14.65 -18.58 11.85
CA VAL A 592 -13.26 -18.99 12.17
C VAL A 592 -13.21 -19.93 13.37
N LEU A 593 -13.97 -19.65 14.43
CA LEU A 593 -14.07 -20.50 15.62
C LEU A 593 -14.68 -21.87 15.33
N ASP A 594 -15.68 -21.94 14.44
CA ASP A 594 -16.49 -23.15 14.26
C ASP A 594 -16.01 -24.06 13.11
N GLU A 595 -15.33 -23.51 12.09
CA GLU A 595 -14.78 -24.28 10.96
C GLU A 595 -13.27 -24.57 11.08
N PHE A 596 -12.48 -23.69 11.70
CA PHE A 596 -11.01 -23.71 11.54
C PHE A 596 -10.19 -23.82 12.84
N VAL A 597 -10.74 -23.53 14.03
CA VAL A 597 -10.03 -23.60 15.32
C VAL A 597 -10.17 -24.99 15.97
N GLY A 598 -9.06 -25.73 16.09
CA GLY A 598 -8.99 -26.98 16.83
C GLY A 598 -8.78 -26.79 18.35
N PRO A 599 -8.91 -27.85 19.17
CA PRO A 599 -8.79 -27.77 20.64
C PRO A 599 -7.43 -27.24 21.13
N ASP A 600 -6.36 -27.57 20.41
CA ASP A 600 -4.98 -27.18 20.73
C ASP A 600 -4.56 -25.86 20.06
N ASP A 601 -5.40 -25.29 19.20
CA ASP A 601 -5.11 -24.06 18.46
C ASP A 601 -5.44 -22.80 19.30
N THR A 602 -4.77 -21.69 18.97
CA THR A 602 -5.03 -20.38 19.56
C THR A 602 -5.59 -19.44 18.50
N LEU A 603 -6.80 -18.93 18.70
CA LEU A 603 -7.28 -17.74 18.01
C LEU A 603 -6.89 -16.51 18.84
N ILE A 604 -6.32 -15.50 18.19
CA ILE A 604 -6.20 -14.14 18.68
C ILE A 604 -7.00 -13.25 17.72
N VAL A 605 -7.89 -12.42 18.27
CA VAL A 605 -8.48 -11.29 17.52
C VAL A 605 -7.95 -10.02 18.16
N CYS A 606 -7.23 -9.21 17.40
CA CYS A 606 -6.65 -7.97 17.88
C CYS A 606 -6.80 -6.88 16.82
N GLY A 607 -6.38 -5.66 17.14
CA GLY A 607 -6.17 -4.63 16.14
C GLY A 607 -5.14 -3.63 16.64
N ASP A 608 -5.02 -2.55 15.89
CA ASP A 608 -3.93 -1.59 15.98
C ASP A 608 -4.32 -0.32 16.75
N HIS A 609 -5.54 0.20 16.53
CA HIS A 609 -6.15 1.29 17.29
C HIS A 609 -7.68 1.15 17.43
N GLY A 610 -8.25 1.83 18.43
CA GLY A 610 -9.70 2.05 18.55
C GLY A 610 -10.16 3.25 17.72
N PHE A 611 -11.32 3.81 18.06
CA PHE A 611 -11.96 4.84 17.23
C PHE A 611 -12.90 5.74 18.02
N GLN A 612 -13.09 6.98 17.58
CA GLN A 612 -14.07 7.89 18.16
C GLN A 612 -14.72 8.84 17.14
N SER A 613 -15.75 9.56 17.59
CA SER A 613 -16.34 10.69 16.86
C SER A 613 -15.38 11.88 16.82
N PHE A 614 -15.09 12.37 15.62
CA PHE A 614 -14.32 13.60 15.39
C PHE A 614 -15.31 14.75 15.14
N ARG A 615 -15.73 15.40 16.23
CA ARG A 615 -16.74 16.46 16.22
C ARG A 615 -16.15 17.83 15.95
N ARG A 616 -14.97 18.12 16.51
CA ARG A 616 -14.37 19.47 16.54
C ARG A 616 -12.86 19.39 16.40
N GLU A 617 -12.26 20.35 15.72
CA GLU A 617 -10.84 20.38 15.41
C GLU A 617 -10.11 21.53 16.13
N VAL A 618 -8.80 21.35 16.37
CA VAL A 618 -7.92 22.36 16.98
C VAL A 618 -6.72 22.64 16.09
N ASP A 619 -6.60 23.87 15.59
CA ASP A 619 -5.39 24.31 14.91
C ASP A 619 -4.29 24.60 15.94
N LEU A 620 -3.39 23.61 16.10
CA LEU A 620 -2.28 23.70 17.04
C LEU A 620 -1.28 24.81 16.68
N ASN A 621 -1.16 25.24 15.42
CA ASN A 621 -0.27 26.34 15.06
C ASN A 621 -0.92 27.71 15.35
N ASN A 622 -2.24 27.87 15.18
CA ASN A 622 -2.99 29.03 15.70
C ASN A 622 -2.92 29.07 17.24
N TRP A 623 -3.01 27.93 17.93
CA TRP A 623 -2.87 27.84 19.38
C TRP A 623 -1.45 28.21 19.85
N LEU A 624 -0.41 27.60 19.27
CA LEU A 624 0.99 27.94 19.55
C LEU A 624 1.29 29.41 19.25
N HIS A 625 0.63 30.01 18.26
CA HIS A 625 0.76 31.44 17.97
C HIS A 625 0.13 32.31 19.07
N ALA A 626 -1.10 32.00 19.46
CA ALA A 626 -1.80 32.71 20.54
C ALA A 626 -1.06 32.62 21.89
N GLU A 627 -0.42 31.47 22.17
CA GLU A 627 0.40 31.24 23.37
C GLU A 627 1.82 31.81 23.29
N GLY A 628 2.21 32.40 22.15
CA GLY A 628 3.50 33.08 21.95
C GLY A 628 4.69 32.18 21.61
N TYR A 629 4.46 30.90 21.27
CA TYR A 629 5.51 29.97 20.85
C TYR A 629 5.79 30.03 19.35
N LEU A 630 4.78 30.32 18.52
CA LEU A 630 4.91 30.46 17.07
C LEU A 630 4.81 31.93 16.67
N ALA A 631 5.79 32.42 15.91
CA ALA A 631 5.83 33.79 15.41
C ALA A 631 5.50 33.82 13.92
N LEU A 632 4.72 34.81 13.51
CA LEU A 632 4.34 35.02 12.11
C LEU A 632 5.00 36.28 11.54
N ASN A 633 5.30 36.21 10.24
CA ASN A 633 5.63 37.37 9.43
C ASN A 633 4.36 38.23 9.23
N PRO A 634 4.48 39.54 8.98
CA PRO A 634 3.34 40.36 8.57
C PRO A 634 2.66 39.79 7.33
N LEU A 635 1.38 39.41 7.46
CA LEU A 635 0.61 38.68 6.44
C LEU A 635 0.26 39.58 5.23
N GLY A 636 1.24 39.74 4.34
CA GLY A 636 1.16 40.56 3.12
C GLY A 636 0.94 39.79 1.80
N GLY A 637 0.74 38.47 1.87
CA GLY A 637 0.43 37.61 0.72
C GLY A 637 -1.06 37.38 0.55
N LYS A 638 -1.48 36.86 -0.61
CA LYS A 638 -2.85 36.38 -0.85
C LYS A 638 -2.98 34.89 -0.54
N GLY A 639 -3.94 34.51 0.30
CA GLY A 639 -4.33 33.12 0.52
C GLY A 639 -3.66 32.43 1.71
N ALA A 640 -4.22 31.27 2.07
CA ALA A 640 -3.92 30.53 3.29
C ALA A 640 -2.57 29.80 3.31
N ALA A 641 -2.02 29.67 4.52
CA ALA A 641 -0.76 29.00 4.78
C ALA A 641 -0.91 27.47 4.82
N LYS A 642 -1.29 26.85 3.70
CA LYS A 642 -1.59 25.39 3.59
C LYS A 642 -0.41 24.42 3.86
N SER A 643 0.74 24.93 4.29
CA SER A 643 1.96 24.17 4.59
C SER A 643 2.95 25.08 5.33
N ILE A 644 3.84 24.49 6.11
CA ILE A 644 4.84 25.15 6.99
C ILE A 644 5.92 26.02 6.28
N LYS A 645 5.74 26.31 4.99
CA LYS A 645 6.74 26.91 4.09
C LYS A 645 6.88 28.43 4.33
N GLU A 646 8.01 29.00 3.86
CA GLU A 646 8.59 30.25 4.40
C GLU A 646 7.75 31.54 4.48
N PRO A 647 6.80 31.89 3.58
CA PRO A 647 6.24 33.26 3.60
C PRO A 647 5.48 33.63 4.89
N TYR A 648 4.99 32.66 5.66
CA TYR A 648 4.09 32.90 6.79
C TYR A 648 4.78 32.88 8.16
N ILE A 649 5.70 31.93 8.39
CA ILE A 649 6.31 31.71 9.72
C ILE A 649 7.60 32.52 9.87
N ASP A 650 7.69 33.32 10.94
CA ASP A 650 8.91 33.98 11.37
C ASP A 650 9.78 33.01 12.17
N TRP A 651 10.60 32.26 11.45
CA TRP A 651 11.56 31.32 12.01
C TRP A 651 12.64 31.95 12.90
N SER A 652 12.84 33.28 12.85
CA SER A 652 13.78 33.97 13.74
C SER A 652 13.22 34.21 15.14
N ARG A 653 11.91 34.05 15.33
CA ARG A 653 11.18 34.28 16.59
C ARG A 653 10.30 33.10 17.03
N THR A 654 10.09 32.11 16.17
CA THR A 654 9.35 30.87 16.48
C THR A 654 10.18 29.93 17.35
N LYS A 655 9.65 29.58 18.53
CA LYS A 655 10.22 28.58 19.46
C LYS A 655 9.78 27.16 19.15
N ALA A 656 8.52 26.96 18.76
CA ALA A 656 7.94 25.64 18.50
C ALA A 656 6.86 25.69 17.41
N TYR A 657 6.62 24.57 16.76
CA TYR A 657 5.65 24.40 15.66
C TYR A 657 5.00 23.02 15.72
N ALA A 658 3.76 22.91 15.23
CA ALA A 658 3.07 21.65 15.02
C ALA A 658 3.25 21.16 13.56
N LEU A 659 3.41 19.85 13.38
CA LEU A 659 3.42 19.16 12.08
C LEU A 659 3.10 17.67 12.29
N GLY A 660 2.38 17.05 11.35
CA GLY A 660 1.85 15.70 11.52
C GLY A 660 0.64 15.67 12.44
N LEU A 661 0.27 14.48 12.93
CA LEU A 661 -1.04 14.24 13.55
C LEU A 661 -0.99 14.41 15.08
N GLY A 662 -0.78 15.66 15.52
CA GLY A 662 -0.62 16.06 16.93
C GLY A 662 0.83 16.24 17.40
N GLY A 663 1.79 16.15 16.47
CA GLY A 663 3.22 16.28 16.76
C GLY A 663 3.68 17.73 16.93
N ILE A 664 4.32 18.04 18.05
CA ILE A 664 5.01 19.30 18.33
C ILE A 664 6.52 19.11 18.21
N TYR A 665 7.17 20.10 17.59
CA TYR A 665 8.61 20.16 17.39
C TYR A 665 9.18 21.50 17.88
N VAL A 666 10.34 21.44 18.54
CA VAL A 666 11.08 22.63 18.96
C VAL A 666 11.93 23.17 17.80
N ASN A 667 11.99 24.49 17.59
CA ASN A 667 12.88 25.13 16.62
C ASN A 667 14.32 25.20 17.19
N LEU A 668 15.02 24.05 17.13
CA LEU A 668 16.19 23.75 17.96
C LEU A 668 17.50 24.13 17.25
N LYS A 669 18.37 24.88 17.94
CA LYS A 669 19.70 25.27 17.46
C LYS A 669 20.49 24.03 17.05
N GLY A 670 20.99 24.02 15.81
CA GLY A 670 21.81 22.92 15.26
C GLY A 670 21.03 21.75 14.66
N ARG A 671 19.69 21.75 14.74
CA ARG A 671 18.81 20.77 14.06
C ARG A 671 17.97 21.43 12.98
N GLU A 672 17.23 22.48 13.35
CA GLU A 672 16.52 23.33 12.41
C GLU A 672 17.48 24.36 11.79
N GLY A 673 17.41 24.57 10.47
CA GLY A 673 18.27 25.52 9.73
C GLY A 673 18.15 26.99 10.15
N ARG A 674 17.13 27.33 10.95
CA ARG A 674 16.95 28.61 11.65
C ARG A 674 16.59 28.42 13.13
N GLY A 675 17.12 27.37 13.75
CA GLY A 675 16.88 27.03 15.16
C GLY A 675 17.29 28.13 16.12
N ILE A 676 16.40 28.49 17.05
CA ILE A 676 16.63 29.56 18.04
C ILE A 676 16.62 29.08 19.49
N VAL A 677 16.02 27.92 19.79
CA VAL A 677 15.99 27.34 21.14
C VAL A 677 17.26 26.52 21.37
N ALA A 678 17.96 26.74 22.49
CA ALA A 678 19.15 25.95 22.83
C ALA A 678 18.78 24.51 23.23
N PRO A 679 19.67 23.52 23.04
CA PRO A 679 19.44 22.14 23.49
C PRO A 679 19.00 22.03 24.96
N GLU A 680 19.57 22.88 25.82
CA GLU A 680 19.33 22.93 27.26
C GLU A 680 17.97 23.56 27.62
N GLU A 681 17.38 24.34 26.72
CA GLU A 681 16.07 24.99 26.88
C GLU A 681 14.90 24.09 26.39
N LYS A 682 15.19 22.98 25.69
CA LYS A 682 14.18 22.12 25.03
C LYS A 682 13.14 21.60 26.01
N ASP A 683 13.59 20.91 27.07
CA ASP A 683 12.68 20.11 27.90
C ASP A 683 11.85 20.99 28.86
N GLU A 684 12.37 22.15 29.27
CA GLU A 684 11.59 23.18 29.99
C GLU A 684 10.49 23.77 29.10
N LEU A 685 10.81 24.11 27.85
CA LEU A 685 9.82 24.60 26.87
C LEU A 685 8.72 23.56 26.58
N LEU A 686 9.07 22.28 26.46
CA LEU A 686 8.08 21.22 26.27
C LEU A 686 7.18 21.02 27.49
N ALA A 687 7.74 21.11 28.71
CA ALA A 687 6.95 21.08 29.94
C ALA A 687 6.01 22.30 30.06
N GLU A 688 6.45 23.49 29.65
CA GLU A 688 5.63 24.70 29.59
C GLU A 688 4.44 24.54 28.62
N ILE A 689 4.72 24.10 27.38
CA ILE A 689 3.71 23.84 26.35
C ILE A 689 2.71 22.78 26.82
N LEU A 690 3.18 21.66 27.38
CA LEU A 690 2.31 20.59 27.88
C LEU A 690 1.43 21.08 29.04
N ALA A 691 1.99 21.81 30.01
CA ALA A 691 1.23 22.34 31.15
C ALA A 691 0.08 23.26 30.69
N LYS A 692 0.32 24.13 29.70
CA LYS A 692 -0.73 24.95 29.10
C LYS A 692 -1.75 24.12 28.32
N PHE A 693 -1.30 23.22 27.45
CA PHE A 693 -2.18 22.37 26.64
C PHE A 693 -3.14 21.56 27.51
N LEU A 694 -2.64 20.97 28.60
CA LEU A 694 -3.48 20.24 29.57
C LEU A 694 -4.60 21.10 30.12
N THR A 695 -4.42 22.42 30.28
CA THR A 695 -5.47 23.34 30.73
C THR A 695 -6.30 23.97 29.62
N ALA A 696 -6.00 23.69 28.35
CA ALA A 696 -6.58 24.40 27.22
C ALA A 696 -8.05 24.04 26.95
N THR A 697 -8.84 25.07 26.68
CA THR A 697 -10.28 25.01 26.41
C THR A 697 -10.63 25.78 25.14
N ASP A 698 -11.67 25.35 24.42
CA ASP A 698 -12.27 26.13 23.35
C ASP A 698 -12.81 27.47 23.89
N PRO A 699 -12.35 28.63 23.37
CA PRO A 699 -12.84 29.94 23.79
C PRO A 699 -14.33 30.18 23.56
N ALA A 700 -15.00 29.44 22.66
CA ALA A 700 -16.41 29.61 22.34
C ALA A 700 -17.35 28.87 23.31
N THR A 701 -16.97 27.68 23.78
CA THR A 701 -17.81 26.81 24.64
C THR A 701 -17.30 26.66 26.07
N GLY A 702 -16.00 26.88 26.31
CA GLY A 702 -15.33 26.52 27.57
C GLY A 702 -15.03 25.02 27.72
N GLU A 703 -15.29 24.21 26.69
CA GLU A 703 -14.99 22.77 26.69
C GLU A 703 -13.47 22.52 26.64
N ARG A 704 -12.97 21.58 27.44
CA ARG A 704 -11.54 21.25 27.55
C ARG A 704 -11.11 20.24 26.49
N PHE A 705 -10.38 20.70 25.47
CA PHE A 705 -9.87 19.83 24.41
C PHE A 705 -8.56 19.11 24.79
N GLY A 706 -7.74 19.68 25.67
CA GLY A 706 -6.46 19.07 26.07
C GLY A 706 -6.61 18.01 27.16
N LYS A 707 -6.16 16.77 26.92
CA LYS A 707 -6.28 15.65 27.86
C LYS A 707 -4.93 15.13 28.36
N SER A 708 -3.98 14.86 27.48
CA SER A 708 -2.65 14.34 27.83
C SER A 708 -1.57 14.79 26.83
N GLY A 709 -0.34 14.36 27.03
CA GLY A 709 0.74 14.55 26.07
C GLY A 709 2.01 13.82 26.50
N HIS A 710 2.79 13.40 25.51
CA HIS A 710 3.87 12.44 25.65
C HIS A 710 5.15 12.97 25.02
N THR A 711 6.19 13.20 25.81
CA THR A 711 7.52 13.51 25.26
C THR A 711 8.11 12.27 24.61
N ARG A 712 8.83 12.47 23.51
CA ARG A 712 9.47 11.38 22.77
C ARG A 712 10.35 10.50 23.65
N GLU A 713 11.19 11.15 24.45
CA GLU A 713 12.15 10.49 25.33
C GLU A 713 11.51 9.72 26.49
N ALA A 714 10.20 9.90 26.75
CA ALA A 714 9.46 9.12 27.73
C ALA A 714 8.71 7.92 27.12
N ASN A 715 8.27 8.01 25.85
CA ASN A 715 7.55 6.94 25.18
C ASN A 715 8.47 6.00 24.37
N TYR A 716 9.56 6.52 23.76
CA TYR A 716 10.25 5.83 22.65
C TYR A 716 11.77 5.83 22.76
N SER A 717 12.37 4.79 22.21
CA SER A 717 13.82 4.61 22.14
C SER A 717 14.22 3.91 20.83
N GLY A 718 15.41 4.21 20.32
CA GLY A 718 15.95 3.65 19.08
C GLY A 718 16.52 4.71 18.14
N GLU A 719 17.11 4.26 17.03
CA GLU A 719 17.84 5.11 16.09
C GLU A 719 16.94 6.14 15.39
N PHE A 720 15.68 5.79 15.12
CA PHE A 720 14.75 6.58 14.31
C PHE A 720 13.88 7.55 15.11
N THR A 721 14.14 7.70 16.42
CA THR A 721 13.55 8.75 17.26
C THR A 721 13.71 10.17 16.66
N ASN A 722 14.75 10.42 15.86
CA ASN A 722 14.90 11.69 15.12
C ASN A 722 13.77 11.98 14.09
N ARG A 723 13.08 10.94 13.59
CA ARG A 723 11.93 11.00 12.66
C ARG A 723 10.63 11.42 13.38
N LEU A 724 10.55 11.26 14.71
CA LEU A 724 9.36 11.45 15.55
C LEU A 724 9.26 12.89 16.12
N PRO A 725 8.04 13.39 16.48
CA PRO A 725 7.86 14.65 17.20
C PRO A 725 8.62 14.68 18.53
N ASP A 726 8.95 15.88 19.04
CA ASP A 726 9.58 16.00 20.36
C ASP A 726 8.56 15.82 21.50
N LEU A 727 7.30 16.22 21.25
CA LEU A 727 6.15 16.06 22.13
C LEU A 727 4.91 15.75 21.27
N ALA A 728 4.23 14.63 21.52
CA ALA A 728 2.88 14.39 21.00
C ALA A 728 1.85 15.01 21.96
N LEU A 729 0.97 15.87 21.47
CA LEU A 729 -0.17 16.38 22.23
C LEU A 729 -1.42 15.54 21.93
N CYS A 730 -2.18 15.21 22.97
CA CYS A 730 -3.25 14.23 22.92
C CYS A 730 -4.58 14.83 23.38
N PHE A 731 -5.52 14.96 22.45
CA PHE A 731 -6.85 15.54 22.69
C PHE A 731 -7.80 14.63 23.48
N ALA A 732 -8.82 15.26 24.07
CA ALA A 732 -9.97 14.62 24.70
C ALA A 732 -10.94 13.98 23.68
N GLY A 733 -11.90 13.22 24.19
CA GLY A 733 -12.96 12.63 23.36
C GLY A 733 -13.79 13.69 22.61
N GLY A 734 -14.03 13.50 21.31
CA GLY A 734 -14.71 14.45 20.41
C GLY A 734 -13.79 15.37 19.60
N TRP A 735 -12.50 15.41 19.93
CA TRP A 735 -11.54 16.40 19.43
C TRP A 735 -10.41 15.79 18.57
N ARG A 736 -9.79 16.60 17.71
CA ARG A 736 -8.66 16.24 16.81
C ARG A 736 -7.82 17.48 16.47
N ILE A 737 -6.61 17.31 15.94
CA ILE A 737 -5.87 18.37 15.23
C ILE A 737 -6.64 18.84 13.96
N ALA A 738 -6.57 20.13 13.64
CA ALA A 738 -7.13 20.70 12.41
C ALA A 738 -6.36 20.32 11.14
N TRP A 739 -7.07 20.27 10.00
CA TRP A 739 -6.52 19.81 8.72
C TRP A 739 -5.28 20.59 8.26
N ASP A 740 -5.30 21.92 8.24
CA ASP A 740 -4.16 22.74 7.79
C ASP A 740 -2.92 22.56 8.69
N ALA A 741 -3.10 22.32 9.98
CA ALA A 741 -1.99 22.10 10.92
C ALA A 741 -1.24 20.76 10.69
N THR A 742 -1.86 19.78 10.01
CA THR A 742 -1.21 18.48 9.73
C THR A 742 0.01 18.60 8.80
N THR A 743 -0.03 19.51 7.82
CA THR A 743 1.11 19.85 6.94
C THR A 743 2.01 20.95 7.55
N GLY A 744 1.78 21.27 8.83
CA GLY A 744 2.36 22.39 9.57
C GLY A 744 1.90 23.77 9.07
N GLY A 745 0.76 23.82 8.39
CA GLY A 745 0.11 25.08 8.01
C GLY A 745 -0.58 25.79 9.17
N LEU A 746 -1.25 26.91 8.83
CA LEU A 746 -2.17 27.64 9.70
C LEU A 746 -3.45 27.98 8.91
N GLY A 747 -4.60 27.71 9.51
CA GLY A 747 -5.88 28.26 9.06
C GLY A 747 -5.91 29.77 9.27
N VAL A 748 -6.34 30.54 8.27
CA VAL A 748 -6.39 32.01 8.30
C VAL A 748 -7.74 32.55 7.85
N VAL A 749 -8.08 33.76 8.31
CA VAL A 749 -9.26 34.52 7.89
C VAL A 749 -8.85 35.78 7.14
N GLU A 750 -9.64 36.18 6.13
CA GLU A 750 -9.47 37.47 5.47
C GLU A 750 -10.09 38.59 6.33
N THR A 751 -9.33 39.67 6.56
CA THR A 751 -9.74 40.82 7.35
C THR A 751 -10.49 41.84 6.50
N ALA A 752 -11.27 42.73 7.13
CA ALA A 752 -12.09 43.72 6.43
C ALA A 752 -11.30 44.73 5.55
N ASP A 753 -9.98 44.78 5.67
CA ASP A 753 -9.07 45.57 4.85
C ASP A 753 -8.27 44.73 3.82
N GLY A 754 -8.70 43.50 3.54
CA GLY A 754 -8.13 42.62 2.49
C GLY A 754 -6.76 42.04 2.81
N LYS A 755 -6.40 41.96 4.10
CA LYS A 755 -5.23 41.21 4.59
C LYS A 755 -5.68 39.85 5.14
N PHE A 756 -4.73 39.04 5.60
CA PHE A 756 -5.02 37.82 6.32
C PHE A 756 -4.62 37.96 7.80
N ALA A 757 -5.31 37.23 8.66
CA ALA A 757 -5.02 37.08 10.08
C ALA A 757 -5.12 35.59 10.47
N PRO A 758 -4.48 35.15 11.57
CA PRO A 758 -4.70 33.81 12.13
C PRO A 758 -6.19 33.53 12.33
N GLY A 759 -6.59 32.30 12.02
CA GLY A 759 -7.97 31.85 12.16
C GLY A 759 -8.38 31.58 13.62
N PRO A 760 -9.60 31.05 13.83
CA PRO A 760 -9.96 30.47 15.11
C PRO A 760 -8.99 29.33 15.50
N ILE A 761 -8.87 29.10 16.81
CA ILE A 761 -8.12 27.95 17.35
C ILE A 761 -8.96 26.67 17.27
N CYS A 762 -10.27 26.78 17.46
CA CYS A 762 -11.21 25.66 17.46
C CYS A 762 -12.30 25.86 16.41
N THR A 763 -12.60 24.84 15.63
CA THR A 763 -13.68 24.81 14.63
C THR A 763 -14.49 23.52 14.71
N ASP A 764 -15.75 23.58 14.27
CA ASP A 764 -16.62 22.40 14.20
C ASP A 764 -16.28 21.59 12.95
N ASN A 765 -16.22 20.27 13.05
CA ASN A 765 -15.97 19.42 11.90
C ASN A 765 -17.16 19.46 10.94
N THR A 766 -16.88 19.83 9.69
CA THR A 766 -17.86 20.01 8.61
C THR A 766 -17.54 19.12 7.40
N LYS A 767 -16.79 18.04 7.60
CA LYS A 767 -16.45 17.03 6.59
C LYS A 767 -17.07 15.67 6.91
N ASP A 768 -17.21 14.82 5.89
CA ASP A 768 -17.71 13.44 6.09
C ASP A 768 -16.73 12.56 6.86
N TRP A 769 -15.44 12.91 6.83
CA TRP A 769 -14.42 12.35 7.72
C TRP A 769 -14.75 12.79 9.15
N SER A 770 -15.60 12.01 9.80
CA SER A 770 -16.40 12.35 10.99
C SER A 770 -16.14 11.44 12.18
N GLY A 771 -15.42 10.33 11.95
CA GLY A 771 -14.69 9.60 12.99
C GLY A 771 -13.19 9.73 12.78
N ASP A 772 -12.40 9.64 13.85
CA ASP A 772 -10.94 9.63 13.79
C ASP A 772 -10.34 8.92 15.02
N HIS A 773 -9.04 8.63 14.95
CA HIS A 773 -8.24 7.90 15.93
C HIS A 773 -6.86 8.57 16.20
N VAL A 774 -6.47 9.57 15.40
CA VAL A 774 -5.15 10.23 15.49
C VAL A 774 -5.16 11.48 16.37
N SER A 775 -3.99 11.93 16.82
CA SER A 775 -3.79 13.11 17.71
C SER A 775 -4.50 13.07 19.08
N VAL A 776 -5.10 11.95 19.47
CA VAL A 776 -5.97 11.84 20.65
C VAL A 776 -5.33 11.00 21.75
N ASP A 777 -5.88 11.11 22.97
CA ASP A 777 -5.42 10.35 24.13
C ASP A 777 -5.62 8.84 23.93
N PRO A 778 -4.61 7.99 24.20
CA PRO A 778 -4.70 6.54 23.95
C PRO A 778 -5.84 5.81 24.67
N SER A 779 -6.39 6.36 25.76
CA SER A 779 -7.58 5.79 26.43
C SER A 779 -8.90 6.15 25.76
N GLU A 780 -8.92 7.08 24.80
CA GLU A 780 -10.07 7.34 23.91
C GLU A 780 -10.07 6.45 22.65
N VAL A 781 -9.01 5.69 22.40
CA VAL A 781 -8.82 4.91 21.15
C VAL A 781 -8.16 3.55 21.44
N GLN A 782 -8.65 2.85 22.47
CA GLN A 782 -8.19 1.48 22.74
C GLN A 782 -8.83 0.50 21.76
N CYS A 783 -7.97 -0.25 21.07
CA CYS A 783 -8.38 -1.39 20.26
C CYS A 783 -8.72 -2.60 21.14
N VAL A 784 -8.99 -3.75 20.54
CA VAL A 784 -9.31 -5.00 21.23
C VAL A 784 -8.14 -5.98 21.28
N PHE A 785 -8.17 -6.83 22.32
CA PHE A 785 -7.52 -8.13 22.36
C PHE A 785 -8.54 -9.16 22.84
N PHE A 786 -8.80 -10.18 22.02
CA PHE A 786 -9.53 -11.39 22.39
C PHE A 786 -8.67 -12.63 22.14
N SER A 787 -8.93 -13.69 22.89
CA SER A 787 -8.47 -15.03 22.53
C SER A 787 -9.40 -16.12 23.07
N ASN A 788 -9.42 -17.28 22.41
CA ASN A 788 -10.04 -18.51 22.91
C ASN A 788 -9.29 -19.10 24.13
N ARG A 789 -8.10 -18.58 24.45
CA ARG A 789 -7.31 -18.95 25.63
C ARG A 789 -7.33 -17.87 26.69
N ALA A 790 -7.26 -18.29 27.95
CA ALA A 790 -7.10 -17.38 29.09
C ALA A 790 -5.63 -16.95 29.21
N PHE A 791 -5.36 -15.64 29.25
CA PHE A 791 -4.02 -15.06 29.38
C PHE A 791 -3.85 -14.28 30.68
N GLU A 792 -2.65 -14.31 31.25
CA GLU A 792 -2.23 -13.37 32.30
C GLU A 792 -2.05 -11.99 31.68
N LEU A 793 -2.75 -10.99 32.22
CA LEU A 793 -2.71 -9.62 31.71
C LEU A 793 -1.70 -8.80 32.54
N PRO A 794 -0.78 -8.05 31.91
CA PRO A 794 0.18 -7.21 32.63
C PRO A 794 -0.53 -6.04 33.32
N LEU A 795 0.05 -5.56 34.42
CA LEU A 795 -0.52 -4.47 35.24
C LEU A 795 -0.72 -3.14 34.48
N GLY A 796 0.02 -2.93 33.39
CA GLY A 796 -0.12 -1.75 32.52
C GLY A 796 -1.20 -1.87 31.42
N GLY A 797 -1.87 -3.02 31.31
CA GLY A 797 -2.81 -3.32 30.22
C GLY A 797 -2.13 -3.91 28.96
N VAL A 798 -2.93 -4.40 28.02
CA VAL A 798 -2.43 -4.97 26.75
C VAL A 798 -2.05 -3.84 25.79
N SER A 799 -1.10 -4.09 24.89
CA SER A 799 -0.67 -3.16 23.84
C SER A 799 -0.30 -3.93 22.58
N VAL A 800 -0.29 -3.25 21.42
CA VAL A 800 0.18 -3.81 20.13
C VAL A 800 1.52 -4.53 20.25
N LEU A 801 2.43 -4.00 21.08
CA LEU A 801 3.78 -4.55 21.32
C LEU A 801 3.76 -5.97 21.90
N HIS A 802 2.66 -6.40 22.53
CA HIS A 802 2.52 -7.74 23.10
C HIS A 802 2.12 -8.81 22.08
N ILE A 803 1.66 -8.46 20.87
CA ILE A 803 1.13 -9.44 19.90
C ILE A 803 2.26 -10.31 19.33
N ALA A 804 3.22 -9.73 18.61
CA ALA A 804 4.40 -10.40 18.08
C ALA A 804 5.10 -11.37 19.07
N PRO A 805 5.51 -10.95 20.30
CA PRO A 805 6.16 -11.86 21.25
C PRO A 805 5.24 -12.98 21.74
N THR A 806 3.92 -12.73 21.85
CA THR A 806 2.95 -13.77 22.24
C THR A 806 2.82 -14.84 21.14
N VAL A 807 2.75 -14.43 19.86
CA VAL A 807 2.68 -15.38 18.74
C VAL A 807 3.93 -16.26 18.68
N LEU A 808 5.14 -15.69 18.78
CA LEU A 808 6.40 -16.45 18.81
C LEU A 808 6.43 -17.46 19.96
N SER A 809 6.08 -17.01 21.17
CA SER A 809 6.03 -17.85 22.38
C SER A 809 5.07 -19.03 22.23
N LEU A 810 3.89 -18.81 21.63
CA LEU A 810 2.86 -19.85 21.41
C LEU A 810 3.31 -20.95 20.43
N VAL A 811 4.20 -20.65 19.47
CA VAL A 811 4.76 -21.65 18.54
C VAL A 811 6.11 -22.22 19.00
N GLY A 812 6.63 -21.79 20.15
CA GLY A 812 7.88 -22.27 20.74
C GLY A 812 9.14 -21.60 20.19
N VAL A 813 9.00 -20.46 19.51
CA VAL A 813 10.12 -19.64 19.02
C VAL A 813 10.55 -18.66 20.11
N ALA A 814 11.86 -18.48 20.28
CA ALA A 814 12.39 -17.55 21.27
C ALA A 814 12.06 -16.10 20.89
N VAL A 815 11.51 -15.34 21.82
CA VAL A 815 11.25 -13.90 21.64
C VAL A 815 12.59 -13.15 21.56
N PRO A 816 12.85 -12.34 20.51
CA PRO A 816 14.07 -11.56 20.39
C PRO A 816 14.22 -10.53 21.53
N PRO A 817 15.42 -10.36 22.12
CA PRO A 817 15.65 -9.48 23.28
C PRO A 817 15.48 -7.98 22.98
N GLU A 818 15.41 -7.58 21.71
CA GLU A 818 15.17 -6.23 21.25
C GLU A 818 13.68 -5.83 21.21
N TYR A 819 12.75 -6.78 21.37
CA TYR A 819 11.31 -6.49 21.45
C TYR A 819 10.99 -5.68 22.72
N ASP A 820 10.11 -4.68 22.60
CA ASP A 820 9.71 -3.81 23.72
C ASP A 820 8.54 -4.40 24.54
N GLY A 821 7.74 -5.28 23.94
CA GLY A 821 6.66 -6.00 24.62
C GLY A 821 7.08 -7.37 25.14
N ALA A 822 6.57 -7.75 26.31
CA ALA A 822 6.65 -9.13 26.79
C ALA A 822 5.56 -10.01 26.13
N ALA A 823 5.82 -11.32 26.01
CA ALA A 823 4.81 -12.29 25.64
C ALA A 823 3.75 -12.43 26.76
N LEU A 824 2.48 -12.48 26.39
CA LEU A 824 1.40 -12.81 27.32
C LEU A 824 1.46 -14.30 27.66
N ALA A 825 1.47 -14.64 28.95
CA ALA A 825 1.50 -16.02 29.40
C ALA A 825 0.08 -16.64 29.40
N PRO A 826 -0.15 -17.82 28.77
CA PRO A 826 -1.38 -18.56 28.96
C PRO A 826 -1.55 -18.98 30.43
N ARG A 827 -2.76 -18.84 30.98
CA ARG A 827 -3.12 -19.39 32.29
C ARG A 827 -3.22 -20.91 32.19
N ARG A 828 -2.80 -21.59 33.26
CA ARG A 828 -2.85 -23.05 33.42
C ARG A 828 -4.10 -23.50 34.17
#